data_AF-A0A3B6BW68-F1
#
_entry.id   AF-A0A3B6BW68-F1
#
_cell.length_a   1.000
_cell.length_b   1.000
_cell.length_c   1.000
_cell.angle_alpha   90.00
_cell.angle_beta   90.00
_cell.angle_gamma   90.00
#
_symmetry.space_group_name_H-M   'P 1'
#
loop_
_entity.id
_entity.type
_entity.pdbx_description
1 polymer ?
#
loop_
_entity_poly.entity_id
_entity_poly.type
_entity_poly.pdbx_seq_one_letter_code
_entity_poly.pdbx_strand_id
1 'polypeptide(L)'
;MLALELSYGFLPFHLQRCFSYSALFPEDYRFRSRELISLWIGLDILTPSDQNPTFEGIGLSILNDLVIHGFFREYKTDGGLRYVMHDLLHELALKVASHDCLRFRLPDVGSVEIKPSTRHLSISIENLGEYNGKKLKRELEKLKTRLKVEHLQTLMLFGAMDEGSTKIFGDFLGEANALRVLYLPLLKYPVESMVHHFSGLVHLRFLCIGCLPINISKFYHLRVLELKSWSSSGHFPEDTSNLAKLCHYYTPRDDKLHYDICNVGKLQLLEKLKVFRVNKKSEGFEPKQLEPLTKLWELGIYNLEKIHTKKEAAQAKLIGKKYFRRLTLDWDSKRSSDEPGVEAMVLECLRPHENLEVLCIRGHRGPTCPTWLGDELAVEALQSLRLDGVSWKVFPSLRNMGDLCELEIQDCPEFSSVIPTSWIESLRRVTIECVKLRKRFAYSKSSHGAQLEIIGWGDMQSLDQVLVLDKETGLEKLTLERFPPLELKHLLMLTSPKTLILRHSAGLAGPLGGGQGDVEWQLPVEHMEMCHLNGNSWNELTELFPHLPKLSKLEIRDCKNLKQLVVRVDLRQTASEMGVMECCSSQLISVEIEVPFLPRAGPGGGWLQALRSLQRLSIKYCPKFLSAFSFSTHIFPSSLQFLELTKLEGMGTLEPLSNLSSLTRLVLEFCGKDLKCQGLQSLLTAAGQLKELEVRGSHRFFANWDPNPRRASEGVEGGEEQPTQVVSSTLRKLCTDDAAGLLAAPICSFLSSSLTKLKLHGYGPEGMERFSKQQEDALPLLSSLQKLEFRHFHHLQQIPALPSRHCPAMASTSHWKS
;
A
#
# COMPACT_ATOMS: atom_id res chain seq x y z
N MET A 1 -25.99 23.83 17.08
CA MET A 1 -25.87 24.97 16.15
C MET A 1 -25.28 26.22 16.79
N LEU A 2 -25.87 26.78 17.87
CA LEU A 2 -25.36 28.00 18.55
C LEU A 2 -23.85 27.99 18.89
N ALA A 3 -23.32 26.87 19.42
CA ALA A 3 -21.89 26.75 19.73
C ALA A 3 -21.00 26.84 18.48
N LEU A 4 -21.46 26.30 17.34
CA LEU A 4 -20.72 26.36 16.07
C LEU A 4 -20.76 27.77 15.47
N GLU A 5 -21.89 28.47 15.60
CA GLU A 5 -22.03 29.88 15.19
C GLU A 5 -21.09 30.80 15.98
N LEU A 6 -20.97 30.58 17.29
CA LEU A 6 -20.01 31.29 18.13
C LEU A 6 -18.58 31.01 17.67
N SER A 7 -18.20 29.74 17.46
CA SER A 7 -16.88 29.38 16.95
C SER A 7 -16.57 30.07 15.61
N TYR A 8 -17.54 30.08 14.69
CA TYR A 8 -17.40 30.78 13.41
C TYR A 8 -17.21 32.29 13.58
N GLY A 9 -17.95 32.90 14.50
CA GLY A 9 -17.82 34.33 14.82
C GLY A 9 -16.42 34.74 15.31
N PHE A 10 -15.67 33.81 15.91
CA PHE A 10 -14.29 34.04 16.35
C PHE A 10 -13.23 33.83 15.25
N LEU A 11 -13.60 33.28 14.09
CA LEU A 11 -12.66 33.14 12.98
C LEU A 11 -12.32 34.50 12.36
N PRO A 12 -11.05 34.73 12.00
CA PRO A 12 -10.67 35.82 11.10
C PRO A 12 -11.50 35.87 9.82
N PHE A 13 -11.78 37.07 9.31
CA PHE A 13 -12.66 37.29 8.15
C PHE A 13 -12.27 36.51 6.89
N HIS A 14 -10.97 36.34 6.62
CA HIS A 14 -10.52 35.56 5.45
C HIS A 14 -10.80 34.05 5.61
N LEU A 15 -10.62 33.49 6.82
CA LEU A 15 -10.97 32.10 7.14
C LEU A 15 -12.49 31.89 7.08
N GLN A 16 -13.27 32.85 7.58
CA GLN A 16 -14.73 32.85 7.50
C GLN A 16 -15.23 32.73 6.05
N ARG A 17 -14.65 33.49 5.11
CA ARG A 17 -15.01 33.42 3.69
C ARG A 17 -14.58 32.11 3.05
N CYS A 18 -13.35 31.64 3.30
CA CYS A 18 -12.88 30.35 2.77
C CYS A 18 -13.78 29.19 3.22
N PHE A 19 -14.17 29.19 4.50
CA PHE A 19 -15.10 28.21 5.05
C PHE A 19 -16.50 28.31 4.42
N SER A 20 -17.12 29.49 4.38
CA SER A 20 -18.50 29.64 3.91
C SER A 20 -18.66 29.22 2.44
N TYR A 21 -17.76 29.63 1.55
CA TYR A 21 -17.83 29.26 0.13
C TYR A 21 -17.48 27.79 -0.14
N SER A 22 -16.85 27.09 0.81
CA SER A 22 -16.63 25.64 0.70
C SER A 22 -17.95 24.86 0.74
N ALA A 23 -19.05 25.45 1.23
CA ALA A 23 -20.39 24.87 1.23
C ALA A 23 -20.97 24.65 -0.19
N LEU A 24 -20.36 25.25 -1.22
CA LEU A 24 -20.73 24.99 -2.61
C LEU A 24 -20.41 23.54 -3.03
N PHE A 25 -19.50 22.86 -2.36
CA PHE A 25 -19.30 21.43 -2.55
C PHE A 25 -20.39 20.61 -1.82
N PRO A 26 -20.68 19.38 -2.28
CA PRO A 26 -21.63 18.51 -1.60
C PRO A 26 -21.25 18.21 -0.16
N GLU A 27 -22.25 17.80 0.62
CA GLU A 27 -22.06 17.19 1.93
C GLU A 27 -21.18 15.95 1.84
N ASP A 28 -20.44 15.62 2.90
CA ASP A 28 -19.46 14.53 2.95
C ASP A 28 -18.36 14.53 1.87
N TYR A 29 -18.19 15.65 1.14
CA TYR A 29 -17.21 15.72 0.06
C TYR A 29 -15.77 15.57 0.60
N ARG A 30 -15.01 14.68 -0.04
CA ARG A 30 -13.59 14.42 0.31
C ARG A 30 -12.66 15.29 -0.51
N PHE A 31 -12.38 16.48 0.00
CA PHE A 31 -11.57 17.50 -0.66
C PHE A 31 -10.12 17.05 -0.83
N ARG A 32 -9.53 17.31 -2.00
CA ARG A 32 -8.09 17.56 -2.11
C ARG A 32 -7.83 19.03 -1.76
N SER A 33 -6.69 19.32 -1.15
CA SER A 33 -6.28 20.72 -0.85
C SER A 33 -6.38 21.61 -2.08
N ARG A 34 -5.88 21.14 -3.23
CA ARG A 34 -5.90 21.90 -4.49
C ARG A 34 -7.31 22.30 -4.97
N GLU A 35 -8.35 21.52 -4.66
CA GLU A 35 -9.73 21.81 -5.12
C GLU A 35 -10.31 23.03 -4.37
N LEU A 36 -10.10 23.07 -3.05
CA LEU A 36 -10.48 24.21 -2.20
C LEU A 36 -9.67 25.46 -2.57
N ILE A 37 -8.36 25.31 -2.67
CA ILE A 37 -7.46 26.43 -3.01
C ILE A 37 -7.83 27.01 -4.39
N SER A 38 -8.10 26.17 -5.39
CA SER A 38 -8.51 26.62 -6.73
C SER A 38 -9.83 27.41 -6.70
N LEU A 39 -10.81 26.96 -5.91
CA LEU A 39 -12.05 27.70 -5.71
C LEU A 39 -11.78 29.08 -5.08
N TRP A 40 -10.98 29.13 -4.02
CA TRP A 40 -10.67 30.38 -3.32
C TRP A 40 -9.89 31.38 -4.20
N ILE A 41 -9.02 30.89 -5.10
CA ILE A 41 -8.35 31.71 -6.12
C ILE A 41 -9.37 32.24 -7.13
N GLY A 42 -10.26 31.38 -7.63
CA GLY A 42 -11.29 31.77 -8.60
C GLY A 42 -12.27 32.82 -8.08
N LEU A 43 -12.54 32.79 -6.77
CA LEU A 43 -13.39 33.75 -6.06
C LEU A 43 -12.64 35.03 -5.63
N ASP A 44 -11.34 35.15 -5.90
CA ASP A 44 -10.47 36.24 -5.41
C ASP A 44 -10.52 36.42 -3.88
N ILE A 45 -10.55 35.32 -3.12
CA ILE A 45 -10.48 35.37 -1.65
C ILE A 45 -9.03 35.44 -1.18
N LEU A 46 -8.13 34.74 -1.87
CA LEU A 46 -6.71 34.67 -1.50
C LEU A 46 -5.96 35.91 -1.99
N THR A 47 -5.17 36.52 -1.10
CA THR A 47 -4.30 37.66 -1.40
C THR A 47 -2.86 37.31 -1.01
N PRO A 48 -1.96 37.05 -1.99
CA PRO A 48 -0.52 36.85 -1.75
C PRO A 48 0.10 37.95 -0.87
N SER A 49 0.97 37.57 0.06
CA SER A 49 1.72 38.47 0.94
C SER A 49 3.21 38.14 0.91
N ASP A 50 4.06 39.00 1.47
CA ASP A 50 5.52 38.77 1.47
C ASP A 50 5.93 37.51 2.28
N GLN A 51 5.14 37.12 3.29
CA GLN A 51 5.38 35.90 4.08
C GLN A 51 4.93 34.63 3.34
N ASN A 52 3.89 34.72 2.51
CA ASN A 52 3.37 33.62 1.72
C ASN A 52 3.16 34.08 0.26
N PRO A 53 4.18 33.99 -0.57
CA PRO A 53 4.23 34.63 -1.88
C PRO A 53 3.44 33.88 -2.97
N THR A 54 3.04 32.64 -2.68
CA THR A 54 2.30 31.76 -3.61
C THR A 54 0.86 31.54 -3.13
N PHE A 55 -0.07 31.42 -4.08
CA PHE A 55 -1.47 31.08 -3.80
C PHE A 55 -1.59 29.72 -3.12
N GLU A 56 -0.76 28.76 -3.50
CA GLU A 56 -0.75 27.45 -2.86
C GLU A 56 -0.27 27.50 -1.40
N GLY A 57 0.76 28.29 -1.10
CA GLY A 57 1.27 28.46 0.27
C GLY A 57 0.23 29.08 1.19
N ILE A 58 -0.38 30.20 0.79
CA ILE A 58 -1.49 30.83 1.55
C ILE A 58 -2.67 29.87 1.68
N GLY A 59 -3.04 29.24 0.58
CA GLY A 59 -4.18 28.32 0.57
C GLY A 59 -4.00 27.15 1.54
N LEU A 60 -2.80 26.58 1.61
CA LEU A 60 -2.47 25.52 2.56
C LEU A 60 -2.43 26.04 4.01
N SER A 61 -1.88 27.23 4.25
CA SER A 61 -1.89 27.85 5.58
C SER A 61 -3.32 28.05 6.10
N ILE A 62 -4.20 28.64 5.29
CA ILE A 62 -5.61 28.84 5.63
C ILE A 62 -6.31 27.50 5.89
N LEU A 63 -6.05 26.50 5.05
CA LEU A 63 -6.64 25.17 5.23
C LEU A 63 -6.18 24.54 6.55
N ASN A 64 -4.89 24.66 6.89
CA ASN A 64 -4.34 24.16 8.15
C ASN A 64 -4.97 24.89 9.35
N ASP A 65 -5.13 26.22 9.29
CA ASP A 65 -5.78 26.98 10.36
C ASP A 65 -7.24 26.53 10.54
N LEU A 66 -7.98 26.30 9.45
CA LEU A 66 -9.34 25.76 9.52
C LEU A 66 -9.39 24.35 10.11
N VAL A 67 -8.37 23.51 9.88
CA VAL A 67 -8.23 22.19 10.52
C VAL A 67 -7.95 22.34 12.01
N ILE A 68 -7.03 23.22 12.39
CA ILE A 68 -6.67 23.50 13.80
C ILE A 68 -7.89 23.99 14.58
N HIS A 69 -8.71 24.84 13.97
CA HIS A 69 -9.97 25.32 14.55
C HIS A 69 -11.12 24.31 14.49
N GLY A 70 -10.90 23.11 13.94
CA GLY A 70 -11.87 22.02 13.91
C GLY A 70 -12.96 22.13 12.84
N PHE A 71 -12.82 23.04 11.87
CA PHE A 71 -13.77 23.22 10.77
C PHE A 71 -13.58 22.19 9.64
N PHE A 72 -12.40 21.60 9.55
CA PHE A 72 -12.09 20.47 8.66
C PHE A 72 -11.38 19.37 9.45
N ARG A 73 -11.55 18.12 8.99
CA ARG A 73 -10.81 16.96 9.49
C ARG A 73 -9.93 16.37 8.40
N GLU A 74 -8.71 16.03 8.76
CA GLU A 74 -7.79 15.30 7.91
C GLU A 74 -8.10 13.80 7.87
N TYR A 75 -8.00 13.22 6.67
CA TYR A 75 -8.19 11.80 6.41
C TYR A 75 -7.11 11.30 5.44
N LYS A 76 -6.22 10.42 5.92
CA LYS A 76 -5.18 9.81 5.08
C LYS A 76 -5.78 8.65 4.29
N THR A 77 -5.54 8.64 2.98
CA THR A 77 -5.89 7.54 2.08
C THR A 77 -4.67 7.11 1.28
N ASP A 78 -4.72 5.93 0.66
CA ASP A 78 -3.69 5.47 -0.28
C ASP A 78 -3.47 6.46 -1.44
N GLY A 79 -4.51 7.25 -1.77
CA GLY A 79 -4.46 8.32 -2.78
C GLY A 79 -4.03 9.70 -2.26
N GLY A 80 -3.45 9.79 -1.06
CA GLY A 80 -2.98 11.02 -0.43
C GLY A 80 -3.89 11.57 0.68
N LEU A 81 -3.52 12.74 1.21
CA LEU A 81 -4.27 13.42 2.26
C LEU A 81 -5.56 14.03 1.71
N ARG A 82 -6.66 13.79 2.41
CA ARG A 82 -7.98 14.36 2.12
C ARG A 82 -8.49 15.17 3.31
N TYR A 83 -9.35 16.13 3.03
CA TYR A 83 -10.03 16.91 4.05
C TYR A 83 -11.53 16.64 3.95
N VAL A 84 -12.22 16.65 5.09
CA VAL A 84 -13.67 16.46 5.17
C VAL A 84 -14.25 17.52 6.09
N MET A 85 -15.34 18.15 5.64
CA MET A 85 -16.17 19.02 6.48
C MET A 85 -17.32 18.17 7.04
N HIS A 86 -17.51 18.21 8.35
CA HIS A 86 -18.60 17.47 9.00
C HIS A 86 -19.97 18.06 8.64
N ASP A 87 -21.02 17.26 8.55
CA ASP A 87 -22.38 17.65 8.15
C ASP A 87 -22.91 18.90 8.89
N LEU A 88 -22.81 18.92 10.24
CA LEU A 88 -23.19 20.10 11.03
C LEU A 88 -22.41 21.38 10.69
N LEU A 89 -21.15 21.26 10.30
CA LEU A 89 -20.34 22.39 9.83
C LEU A 89 -20.74 22.77 8.40
N HIS A 90 -21.09 21.79 7.56
CA HIS A 90 -21.63 22.04 6.23
C HIS A 90 -22.96 22.80 6.29
N GLU A 91 -23.87 22.40 7.18
CA GLU A 91 -25.13 23.12 7.46
C GLU A 91 -24.89 24.55 7.92
N LEU A 92 -23.91 24.76 8.82
CA LEU A 92 -23.51 26.10 9.25
C LEU A 92 -22.98 26.92 8.06
N ALA A 93 -22.09 26.34 7.26
CA ALA A 93 -21.50 27.02 6.11
C ALA A 93 -22.58 27.41 5.08
N LEU A 94 -23.55 26.54 4.82
CA LEU A 94 -24.73 26.84 3.99
C LEU A 94 -25.57 27.97 4.59
N LYS A 95 -25.84 27.93 5.90
CA LYS A 95 -26.62 28.97 6.58
C LYS A 95 -25.98 30.35 6.42
N VAL A 96 -24.67 30.44 6.68
CA VAL A 96 -23.92 31.70 6.60
C VAL A 96 -23.76 32.18 5.15
N ALA A 97 -23.55 31.26 4.20
CA ALA A 97 -23.43 31.58 2.78
C ALA A 97 -24.78 31.82 2.08
N SER A 98 -25.92 31.57 2.74
CA SER A 98 -27.26 31.57 2.12
C SER A 98 -27.72 32.91 1.52
N HIS A 99 -26.99 34.00 1.73
CA HIS A 99 -27.34 35.32 1.19
C HIS A 99 -26.93 35.46 -0.30
N ASP A 100 -25.82 34.85 -0.71
CA ASP A 100 -25.26 34.92 -2.07
C ASP A 100 -25.01 33.55 -2.69
N CYS A 101 -25.00 32.48 -1.90
CA CYS A 101 -24.85 31.10 -2.34
C CYS A 101 -26.18 30.34 -2.34
N LEU A 102 -26.36 29.54 -3.38
CA LEU A 102 -27.49 28.63 -3.52
C LEU A 102 -26.96 27.24 -3.89
N ARG A 103 -27.34 26.23 -3.10
CA ARG A 103 -27.08 24.83 -3.38
C ARG A 103 -28.39 24.06 -3.37
N PHE A 104 -28.62 23.24 -4.39
CA PHE A 104 -29.73 22.30 -4.39
C PHE A 104 -29.44 21.06 -5.24
N ARG A 105 -30.30 20.06 -5.08
CA ARG A 105 -30.32 18.85 -5.89
C ARG A 105 -31.42 18.96 -6.94
N LEU A 106 -31.12 18.58 -8.17
CA LEU A 106 -32.18 18.40 -9.16
C LEU A 106 -32.86 17.05 -8.92
N PRO A 107 -34.20 16.98 -8.98
CA PRO A 107 -35.13 17.93 -9.61
C PRO A 107 -35.87 18.91 -8.67
N ASP A 108 -35.31 19.29 -7.52
CA ASP A 108 -36.06 19.97 -6.46
C ASP A 108 -36.07 21.51 -6.54
N VAL A 109 -36.04 22.13 -7.73
CA VAL A 109 -35.95 23.61 -7.84
C VAL A 109 -37.17 24.28 -7.20
N GLY A 110 -38.35 23.67 -7.32
CA GLY A 110 -39.63 24.24 -6.88
C GLY A 110 -39.76 24.41 -5.36
N SER A 111 -39.05 23.61 -4.56
CA SER A 111 -39.12 23.65 -3.08
C SER A 111 -38.06 24.54 -2.45
N VAL A 112 -37.11 25.06 -3.23
CA VAL A 112 -35.96 25.81 -2.72
C VAL A 112 -36.24 27.31 -2.77
N GLU A 113 -35.93 28.03 -1.69
CA GLU A 113 -35.97 29.49 -1.64
C GLU A 113 -34.78 30.08 -2.43
N ILE A 114 -35.05 30.96 -3.38
CA ILE A 114 -34.03 31.58 -4.24
C ILE A 114 -34.02 33.09 -3.98
N LYS A 115 -32.91 33.59 -3.44
CA LYS A 115 -32.75 35.03 -3.18
C LYS A 115 -32.30 35.76 -4.46
N PRO A 116 -32.77 37.00 -4.70
CA PRO A 116 -32.32 37.80 -5.85
C PRO A 116 -30.82 38.13 -5.84
N SER A 117 -30.20 38.12 -4.65
CA SER A 117 -28.78 38.34 -4.41
C SER A 117 -27.90 37.13 -4.71
N THR A 118 -28.46 35.97 -5.07
CA THR A 118 -27.67 34.78 -5.41
C THR A 118 -26.71 35.07 -6.57
N ARG A 119 -25.43 34.75 -6.34
CA ARG A 119 -24.32 34.88 -7.30
C ARG A 119 -23.52 33.59 -7.44
N HIS A 120 -23.62 32.68 -6.47
CA HIS A 120 -22.89 31.42 -6.48
C HIS A 120 -23.88 30.25 -6.45
N LEU A 121 -23.81 29.38 -7.45
CA LEU A 121 -24.75 28.30 -7.64
C LEU A 121 -24.02 26.96 -7.69
N SER A 122 -24.49 26.01 -6.89
CA SER A 122 -24.06 24.61 -6.93
C SER A 122 -25.26 23.71 -7.18
N ILE A 123 -25.15 22.88 -8.21
CA ILE A 123 -26.19 21.95 -8.64
C ILE A 123 -25.64 20.53 -8.52
N SER A 124 -26.35 19.69 -7.79
CA SER A 124 -26.09 18.25 -7.75
C SER A 124 -27.15 17.50 -8.56
N ILE A 125 -26.68 16.66 -9.48
CA ILE A 125 -27.44 15.79 -10.37
C ILE A 125 -27.28 14.35 -9.86
N GLU A 126 -28.34 13.79 -9.30
CA GLU A 126 -28.41 12.36 -8.96
C GLU A 126 -29.05 11.58 -10.10
N ASN A 127 -28.43 10.45 -10.45
CA ASN A 127 -28.74 9.50 -11.51
C ASN A 127 -30.09 9.73 -12.21
N LEU A 128 -30.05 10.68 -13.14
CA LEU A 128 -31.15 11.04 -14.00
C LEU A 128 -31.25 9.94 -15.07
N GLY A 129 -32.06 8.91 -14.84
CA GLY A 129 -32.23 7.79 -15.77
C GLY A 129 -32.65 8.22 -17.20
N GLU A 130 -32.82 7.25 -18.11
CA GLU A 130 -32.94 7.45 -19.58
C GLU A 130 -34.05 8.43 -20.07
N TYR A 131 -34.97 8.90 -19.21
CA TYR A 131 -36.13 9.72 -19.56
C TYR A 131 -35.97 11.25 -19.37
N ASN A 132 -34.74 11.77 -19.24
CA ASN A 132 -34.54 12.94 -18.39
C ASN A 132 -34.30 14.33 -19.04
N GLY A 133 -33.92 14.46 -20.31
CA GLY A 133 -33.64 15.79 -20.90
C GLY A 133 -34.79 16.81 -20.75
N LYS A 134 -36.04 16.38 -20.98
CA LYS A 134 -37.23 17.27 -20.82
C LYS A 134 -37.43 17.74 -19.38
N LYS A 135 -37.16 16.87 -18.39
CA LYS A 135 -37.30 17.20 -16.97
C LYS A 135 -36.22 18.19 -16.55
N LEU A 136 -34.97 17.95 -16.95
CA LEU A 136 -33.87 18.89 -16.73
C LEU A 136 -34.17 20.27 -17.34
N LYS A 137 -34.64 20.30 -18.61
CA LYS A 137 -35.02 21.54 -19.27
C LYS A 137 -36.07 22.32 -18.48
N ARG A 138 -37.15 21.66 -18.05
CA ARG A 138 -38.21 22.30 -17.26
C ARG A 138 -37.70 22.88 -15.94
N GLU A 139 -36.82 22.17 -15.25
CA GLU A 139 -36.25 22.65 -13.98
C GLU A 139 -35.29 23.84 -14.20
N LEU A 140 -34.48 23.83 -15.26
CA LEU A 140 -33.62 24.96 -15.62
C LEU A 140 -34.45 26.18 -16.06
N GLU A 141 -35.53 26.00 -16.81
CA GLU A 141 -36.43 27.10 -17.17
C GLU A 141 -37.12 27.72 -15.93
N LYS A 142 -37.54 26.89 -14.96
CA LYS A 142 -38.02 27.39 -13.65
C LYS A 142 -36.94 28.14 -12.89
N LEU A 143 -35.69 27.71 -13.00
CA LEU A 143 -34.57 28.40 -12.35
C LEU A 143 -34.34 29.77 -13.00
N LYS A 144 -34.36 29.85 -14.33
CA LYS A 144 -34.20 31.10 -15.10
C LYS A 144 -35.25 32.15 -14.73
N THR A 145 -36.50 31.76 -14.50
CA THR A 145 -37.56 32.71 -14.11
C THR A 145 -37.39 33.26 -12.70
N ARG A 146 -36.62 32.58 -11.84
CA ARG A 146 -36.45 32.93 -10.42
C ARG A 146 -35.06 33.50 -10.10
N LEU A 147 -34.08 33.28 -10.96
CA LEU A 147 -32.68 33.66 -10.78
C LEU A 147 -32.20 34.50 -11.97
N LYS A 148 -31.54 35.62 -11.70
CA LYS A 148 -30.87 36.42 -12.74
C LYS A 148 -29.56 35.73 -13.17
N VAL A 149 -29.66 34.79 -14.10
CA VAL A 149 -28.53 33.96 -14.58
C VAL A 149 -27.36 34.80 -15.09
N GLU A 150 -27.65 35.94 -15.74
CA GLU A 150 -26.65 36.89 -16.24
C GLU A 150 -25.66 37.41 -15.17
N HIS A 151 -26.09 37.45 -13.90
CA HIS A 151 -25.27 37.93 -12.78
C HIS A 151 -24.51 36.81 -12.05
N LEU A 152 -24.65 35.56 -12.49
CA LEU A 152 -24.05 34.43 -11.83
C LEU A 152 -22.51 34.48 -11.96
N GLN A 153 -21.82 34.40 -10.83
CA GLN A 153 -20.35 34.43 -10.75
C GLN A 153 -19.75 33.04 -10.57
N THR A 154 -20.49 32.09 -10.00
CA THR A 154 -20.03 30.71 -9.82
C THR A 154 -21.11 29.73 -10.22
N LEU A 155 -20.72 28.74 -11.01
CA LEU A 155 -21.54 27.58 -11.33
C LEU A 155 -20.72 26.30 -11.12
N MET A 156 -21.19 25.46 -10.19
CA MET A 156 -20.61 24.15 -9.93
C MET A 156 -21.63 23.06 -10.20
N LEU A 157 -21.23 22.05 -10.97
CA LEU A 157 -22.07 20.92 -11.31
C LEU A 157 -21.44 19.62 -10.80
N PHE A 158 -22.21 18.87 -10.03
CA PHE A 158 -21.85 17.56 -9.54
C PHE A 158 -22.80 16.52 -10.12
N GLY A 159 -22.27 15.46 -10.72
CA GLY A 159 -23.05 14.42 -11.40
C GLY A 159 -22.71 14.30 -12.89
N ALA A 160 -23.07 13.17 -13.47
CA ALA A 160 -22.84 12.90 -14.89
C ALA A 160 -24.04 13.39 -15.72
N MET A 161 -23.76 13.87 -16.94
CA MET A 161 -24.77 14.23 -17.92
C MET A 161 -24.58 13.41 -19.20
N ASP A 162 -25.69 12.96 -19.80
CA ASP A 162 -25.72 12.46 -21.16
C ASP A 162 -25.58 13.63 -22.17
N GLU A 163 -25.41 13.30 -23.46
CA GLU A 163 -25.22 14.31 -24.51
C GLU A 163 -26.42 15.26 -24.65
N GLY A 164 -27.66 14.76 -24.55
CA GLY A 164 -28.87 15.57 -24.68
C GLY A 164 -29.03 16.54 -23.50
N SER A 165 -28.80 16.05 -22.29
CA SER A 165 -28.76 16.88 -21.07
C SER A 165 -27.65 17.93 -21.12
N THR A 166 -26.51 17.59 -21.71
CA THR A 166 -25.37 18.51 -21.88
C THR A 166 -25.78 19.71 -22.75
N LYS A 167 -26.41 19.51 -23.91
CA LYS A 167 -26.87 20.61 -24.78
C LYS A 167 -27.83 21.57 -24.07
N ILE A 168 -28.82 21.01 -23.35
CA ILE A 168 -29.80 21.80 -22.59
C ILE A 168 -29.12 22.65 -21.51
N PHE A 169 -28.13 22.07 -20.81
CA PHE A 169 -27.36 22.80 -19.81
C PHE A 169 -26.47 23.89 -20.45
N GLY A 170 -26.01 23.65 -21.68
CA GLY A 170 -25.26 24.61 -22.47
C GLY A 170 -26.02 25.91 -22.74
N ASP A 171 -27.30 25.81 -23.08
CA ASP A 171 -28.18 26.98 -23.28
C ASP A 171 -28.27 27.83 -22.01
N PHE A 172 -28.38 27.17 -20.83
CA PHE A 172 -28.38 27.86 -19.54
C PHE A 172 -27.03 28.54 -19.26
N LEU A 173 -25.92 27.88 -19.56
CA LEU A 173 -24.57 28.43 -19.38
C LEU A 173 -24.31 29.63 -20.30
N GLY A 174 -24.88 29.64 -21.50
CA GLY A 174 -24.73 30.72 -22.48
C GLY A 174 -25.31 32.07 -22.03
N GLU A 175 -26.21 32.09 -21.05
CA GLU A 175 -26.77 33.32 -20.47
C GLU A 175 -25.90 33.88 -19.31
N ALA A 176 -25.03 33.06 -18.72
CA ALA A 176 -24.28 33.37 -17.51
C ALA A 176 -22.97 34.14 -17.78
N ASN A 177 -23.09 35.33 -18.35
CA ASN A 177 -21.94 36.10 -18.85
C ASN A 177 -21.00 36.66 -17.76
N ALA A 178 -21.45 36.76 -16.51
CA ALA A 178 -20.65 37.25 -15.38
C ALA A 178 -19.80 36.17 -14.68
N LEU A 179 -19.74 34.95 -15.23
CA LEU A 179 -19.08 33.82 -14.59
C LEU A 179 -17.58 34.03 -14.38
N ARG A 180 -17.14 33.75 -13.15
CA ARG A 180 -15.74 33.71 -12.71
C ARG A 180 -15.26 32.31 -12.39
N VAL A 181 -16.17 31.45 -11.91
CA VAL A 181 -15.87 30.07 -11.55
C VAL A 181 -16.83 29.15 -12.29
N LEU A 182 -16.27 28.21 -13.06
CA LEU A 182 -17.02 27.15 -13.72
C LEU A 182 -16.40 25.79 -13.37
N TYR A 183 -17.17 24.93 -12.71
CA TYR A 183 -16.72 23.64 -12.22
C TYR A 183 -17.58 22.50 -12.76
N LEU A 184 -17.07 21.77 -13.76
CA LEU A 184 -17.76 20.72 -14.51
C LEU A 184 -16.86 19.47 -14.68
N PRO A 185 -16.44 18.82 -13.60
CA PRO A 185 -15.38 17.80 -13.61
C PRO A 185 -15.76 16.49 -14.32
N LEU A 186 -17.05 16.17 -14.44
CA LEU A 186 -17.55 14.91 -14.99
C LEU A 186 -18.07 15.04 -16.44
N LEU A 187 -17.90 16.20 -17.08
CA LEU A 187 -18.26 16.38 -18.48
C LEU A 187 -17.32 15.58 -19.39
N LYS A 188 -17.88 14.66 -20.17
CA LYS A 188 -17.11 13.83 -21.11
C LYS A 188 -16.96 14.48 -22.50
N TYR A 189 -17.77 15.48 -22.80
CA TYR A 189 -17.84 16.12 -24.11
C TYR A 189 -17.10 17.47 -24.12
N PRO A 190 -16.55 17.92 -25.27
CA PRO A 190 -15.98 19.25 -25.41
C PRO A 190 -17.01 20.33 -25.04
N VAL A 191 -16.57 21.36 -24.31
CA VAL A 191 -17.48 22.42 -23.84
C VAL A 191 -18.00 23.25 -25.02
N GLU A 192 -17.25 23.33 -26.12
CA GLU A 192 -17.66 24.04 -27.33
C GLU A 192 -18.79 23.37 -28.09
N SER A 193 -18.92 22.03 -28.00
CA SER A 193 -20.09 21.36 -28.56
C SER A 193 -21.34 21.59 -27.70
N MET A 194 -21.17 22.08 -26.48
CA MET A 194 -22.23 22.42 -25.55
C MET A 194 -22.62 23.90 -25.63
N VAL A 195 -21.66 24.83 -25.74
CA VAL A 195 -21.91 26.27 -25.71
C VAL A 195 -21.25 26.96 -26.89
N HIS A 196 -22.07 27.38 -27.87
CA HIS A 196 -21.60 28.08 -29.07
C HIS A 196 -20.85 29.39 -28.77
N HIS A 197 -21.13 30.03 -27.63
CA HIS A 197 -20.48 31.26 -27.17
C HIS A 197 -19.59 31.05 -25.94
N PHE A 198 -19.05 29.85 -25.71
CA PHE A 198 -18.20 29.57 -24.53
C PHE A 198 -17.05 30.58 -24.38
N SER A 199 -16.47 31.01 -25.51
CA SER A 199 -15.41 32.03 -25.55
C SER A 199 -15.84 33.43 -25.08
N GLY A 200 -17.14 33.68 -24.89
CA GLY A 200 -17.69 34.92 -24.36
C GLY A 200 -17.60 35.04 -22.83
N LEU A 201 -17.28 33.95 -22.11
CA LEU A 201 -17.12 33.94 -20.65
C LEU A 201 -15.76 34.55 -20.22
N VAL A 202 -15.48 35.76 -20.66
CA VAL A 202 -14.18 36.45 -20.52
C VAL A 202 -13.79 36.76 -19.07
N HIS A 203 -14.76 36.73 -18.14
CA HIS A 203 -14.53 36.96 -16.72
C HIS A 203 -14.07 35.73 -15.94
N LEU A 204 -13.95 34.56 -16.61
CA LEU A 204 -13.51 33.33 -15.97
C LEU A 204 -12.12 33.47 -15.36
N ARG A 205 -12.00 32.95 -14.12
CA ARG A 205 -10.80 32.91 -13.28
C ARG A 205 -10.45 31.49 -12.87
N PHE A 206 -11.46 30.66 -12.62
CA PHE A 206 -11.28 29.22 -12.38
C PHE A 206 -12.16 28.42 -13.34
N LEU A 207 -11.52 27.53 -14.09
CA LEU A 207 -12.17 26.61 -15.01
C LEU A 207 -11.74 25.18 -14.67
N CYS A 208 -12.69 24.34 -14.27
CA CYS A 208 -12.50 22.90 -14.11
C CYS A 208 -13.41 22.16 -15.07
N ILE A 209 -12.83 21.39 -15.97
CA ILE A 209 -13.57 20.72 -17.06
C ILE A 209 -12.96 19.36 -17.39
N GLY A 210 -13.71 18.53 -18.10
CA GLY A 210 -13.22 17.25 -18.58
C GLY A 210 -12.12 17.39 -19.63
N CYS A 211 -12.33 18.22 -20.66
CA CYS A 211 -11.43 18.34 -21.82
C CYS A 211 -11.05 19.80 -22.09
N LEU A 212 -9.85 20.05 -22.64
CA LEU A 212 -9.40 21.41 -22.94
C LEU A 212 -10.17 22.02 -24.14
N PRO A 213 -10.62 23.28 -24.03
CA PRO A 213 -11.23 23.99 -25.13
C PRO A 213 -10.19 24.52 -26.13
N ILE A 214 -10.55 24.52 -27.41
CA ILE A 214 -9.78 25.03 -28.55
C ILE A 214 -9.43 26.51 -28.35
N ASN A 215 -10.39 27.31 -27.85
CA ASN A 215 -10.25 28.76 -27.72
C ASN A 215 -9.92 29.23 -26.29
N ILE A 216 -9.18 28.41 -25.51
CA ILE A 216 -8.82 28.75 -24.13
C ILE A 216 -8.08 30.10 -24.03
N SER A 217 -7.31 30.49 -25.05
CA SER A 217 -6.49 31.71 -25.08
C SER A 217 -7.27 33.02 -24.93
N LYS A 218 -8.61 33.00 -25.09
CA LYS A 218 -9.48 34.17 -24.93
C LYS A 218 -9.81 34.50 -23.46
N PHE A 219 -9.55 33.59 -22.52
CA PHE A 219 -9.84 33.78 -21.11
C PHE A 219 -8.71 34.53 -20.39
N TYR A 220 -8.50 35.80 -20.72
CA TYR A 220 -7.38 36.63 -20.21
C TYR A 220 -7.39 36.85 -18.68
N HIS A 221 -8.48 36.52 -17.99
CA HIS A 221 -8.61 36.59 -16.54
C HIS A 221 -8.40 35.24 -15.84
N LEU A 222 -8.18 34.17 -16.59
CA LEU A 222 -8.04 32.83 -16.07
C LEU A 222 -6.80 32.74 -15.18
N ARG A 223 -6.99 32.29 -13.94
CA ARG A 223 -5.94 32.08 -12.93
C ARG A 223 -5.68 30.61 -12.69
N VAL A 224 -6.72 29.78 -12.76
CA VAL A 224 -6.65 28.34 -12.53
C VAL A 224 -7.38 27.59 -13.63
N LEU A 225 -6.69 26.62 -14.22
CA LEU A 225 -7.25 25.68 -15.17
C LEU A 225 -7.00 24.25 -14.67
N GLU A 226 -8.08 23.51 -14.38
CA GLU A 226 -8.01 22.09 -14.00
C GLU A 226 -8.70 21.22 -15.07
N LEU A 227 -7.95 20.25 -15.60
CA LEU A 227 -8.45 19.27 -16.54
C LEU A 227 -8.59 17.92 -15.85
N LYS A 228 -9.78 17.29 -15.93
CA LYS A 228 -10.06 15.97 -15.32
C LYS A 228 -9.87 14.79 -16.28
N SER A 229 -9.84 15.05 -17.59
CA SER A 229 -9.54 14.07 -18.65
C SER A 229 -8.61 14.68 -19.70
N TRP A 230 -7.86 13.84 -20.42
CA TRP A 230 -7.05 14.26 -21.56
C TRP A 230 -7.00 13.15 -22.61
N SER A 231 -7.42 13.45 -23.84
CA SER A 231 -7.14 12.59 -24.99
C SER A 231 -5.73 12.89 -25.49
N SER A 232 -4.95 11.83 -25.74
CA SER A 232 -3.55 11.92 -26.20
C SER A 232 -3.35 12.59 -27.57
N SER A 233 -4.42 13.08 -28.21
CA SER A 233 -4.44 13.70 -29.53
C SER A 233 -4.62 15.22 -29.51
N GLY A 234 -4.95 15.84 -28.38
CA GLY A 234 -5.05 17.30 -28.29
C GLY A 234 -3.66 17.93 -28.27
N HIS A 235 -3.40 18.93 -29.10
CA HIS A 235 -2.27 19.84 -28.88
C HIS A 235 -2.73 20.97 -27.96
N PHE A 236 -1.85 21.46 -27.08
CA PHE A 236 -2.13 22.70 -26.35
C PHE A 236 -2.14 23.86 -27.36
N PRO A 237 -3.16 24.74 -27.37
CA PRO A 237 -3.23 25.81 -28.36
C PRO A 237 -2.00 26.72 -28.32
N GLU A 238 -1.47 27.10 -29.48
CA GLU A 238 -0.24 27.90 -29.58
C GLU A 238 -0.37 29.28 -28.91
N ASP A 239 -1.61 29.80 -28.86
CA ASP A 239 -1.95 31.09 -28.26
C ASP A 239 -2.13 31.05 -26.73
N THR A 240 -1.84 29.94 -26.08
CA THR A 240 -2.00 29.80 -24.61
C THR A 240 -1.12 30.73 -23.80
N SER A 241 -0.03 31.23 -24.40
CA SER A 241 0.79 32.31 -23.83
C SER A 241 0.03 33.62 -23.60
N ASN A 242 -1.20 33.77 -24.14
CA ASN A 242 -2.09 34.91 -23.87
C ASN A 242 -2.73 34.86 -22.47
N LEU A 243 -2.65 33.73 -21.76
CA LEU A 243 -3.19 33.56 -20.42
C LEU A 243 -2.27 34.17 -19.35
N ALA A 244 -1.90 35.44 -19.48
CA ALA A 244 -0.89 36.10 -18.65
C ALA A 244 -1.19 36.08 -17.12
N LYS A 245 -2.46 35.90 -16.74
CA LYS A 245 -2.89 35.80 -15.33
C LYS A 245 -2.93 34.38 -14.77
N LEU A 246 -2.56 33.38 -15.58
CA LEU A 246 -2.59 31.97 -15.17
C LEU A 246 -1.51 31.70 -14.13
N CYS A 247 -1.94 31.24 -12.97
CA CYS A 247 -1.05 30.88 -11.85
C CYS A 247 -0.92 29.36 -11.71
N HIS A 248 -2.01 28.63 -11.93
CA HIS A 248 -2.06 27.18 -11.79
C HIS A 248 -2.68 26.48 -12.99
N TYR A 249 -2.07 25.35 -13.32
CA TYR A 249 -2.52 24.44 -14.35
C TYR A 249 -2.42 23.01 -13.81
N TYR A 250 -3.56 22.32 -13.74
CA TYR A 250 -3.67 20.98 -13.18
C TYR A 250 -4.19 19.99 -14.22
N THR A 251 -3.60 18.80 -14.25
CA THR A 251 -3.94 17.76 -15.22
C THR A 251 -4.09 16.40 -14.52
N PRO A 252 -4.73 15.40 -15.16
CA PRO A 252 -4.92 14.08 -14.54
C PRO A 252 -3.59 13.33 -14.36
N ARG A 253 -2.62 13.61 -15.24
CA ARG A 253 -1.23 13.19 -15.16
C ARG A 253 -0.39 14.46 -15.26
N ASP A 254 0.10 14.90 -14.10
CA ASP A 254 0.75 16.21 -13.85
C ASP A 254 1.96 16.52 -14.76
N ASP A 255 2.39 15.59 -15.62
CA ASP A 255 3.62 15.61 -16.42
C ASP A 255 3.39 15.84 -17.93
N LYS A 256 2.17 15.69 -18.47
CA LYS A 256 1.97 15.56 -19.93
C LYS A 256 1.60 16.82 -20.71
N LEU A 257 1.42 17.97 -20.08
CA LEU A 257 0.83 19.11 -20.81
C LEU A 257 1.64 20.40 -20.76
N HIS A 258 2.48 20.58 -19.74
CA HIS A 258 3.40 21.71 -19.70
C HIS A 258 4.37 21.73 -20.89
N TYR A 259 4.69 20.56 -21.47
CA TYR A 259 5.68 20.47 -22.55
C TYR A 259 5.24 21.10 -23.88
N ASP A 260 3.95 21.43 -24.05
CA ASP A 260 3.41 22.04 -25.27
C ASP A 260 3.20 23.55 -25.15
N ILE A 261 3.45 24.15 -23.99
CA ILE A 261 3.28 25.59 -23.77
C ILE A 261 4.38 26.35 -24.49
N CYS A 262 4.06 26.91 -25.66
CA CYS A 262 4.94 27.80 -26.41
C CYS A 262 4.99 29.19 -25.75
N ASN A 263 6.15 29.85 -25.77
CA ASN A 263 6.36 31.20 -25.22
C ASN A 263 5.96 31.33 -23.74
N VAL A 264 6.32 30.33 -22.93
CA VAL A 264 5.96 30.26 -21.51
C VAL A 264 6.38 31.51 -20.73
N GLY A 265 7.39 32.25 -21.18
CA GLY A 265 7.85 33.48 -20.53
C GLY A 265 6.81 34.61 -20.44
N LYS A 266 5.70 34.53 -21.18
CA LYS A 266 4.57 35.44 -21.03
C LYS A 266 3.70 35.13 -19.79
N LEU A 267 3.79 33.93 -19.22
CA LEU A 267 3.01 33.46 -18.08
C LEU A 267 3.71 33.77 -16.74
N GLN A 268 3.98 35.05 -16.48
CA GLN A 268 4.84 35.48 -15.37
C GLN A 268 4.31 35.16 -13.96
N LEU A 269 3.00 34.94 -13.82
CA LEU A 269 2.35 34.57 -12.55
C LEU A 269 2.31 33.05 -12.32
N LEU A 270 2.81 32.24 -13.25
CA LEU A 270 2.79 30.79 -13.14
C LEU A 270 3.62 30.32 -11.94
N GLU A 271 3.03 29.49 -11.08
CA GLU A 271 3.69 28.99 -9.87
C GLU A 271 4.33 27.60 -10.07
N LYS A 272 3.83 26.80 -11.02
CA LYS A 272 4.32 25.45 -11.32
C LYS A 272 4.54 25.25 -12.81
N LEU A 273 5.73 24.78 -13.19
CA LEU A 273 6.05 24.36 -14.55
C LEU A 273 6.82 23.03 -14.53
N LYS A 274 6.11 21.93 -14.26
CA LYS A 274 6.73 20.60 -14.05
C LYS A 274 7.52 20.05 -15.24
N VAL A 275 7.19 20.44 -16.47
CA VAL A 275 7.85 19.92 -17.69
C VAL A 275 7.99 21.02 -18.75
N PHE A 276 9.19 21.57 -18.89
CA PHE A 276 9.57 22.47 -19.97
C PHE A 276 10.61 21.78 -20.86
N ARG A 277 10.27 21.53 -22.13
CA ARG A 277 11.19 20.87 -23.08
C ARG A 277 11.95 21.92 -23.88
N VAL A 278 13.25 22.02 -23.61
CA VAL A 278 14.13 22.98 -24.30
C VAL A 278 14.22 22.65 -25.79
N ASN A 279 14.23 23.68 -26.63
CA ASN A 279 14.45 23.61 -28.08
C ASN A 279 13.63 22.49 -28.75
N LYS A 280 12.40 22.31 -28.29
CA LYS A 280 11.47 21.32 -28.84
C LYS A 280 11.07 21.67 -30.28
N LYS A 281 10.81 22.95 -30.52
CA LYS A 281 10.54 23.56 -31.83
C LYS A 281 11.52 24.72 -32.04
N SER A 282 11.54 25.29 -33.25
CA SER A 282 12.47 26.37 -33.64
C SER A 282 12.34 27.64 -32.80
N GLU A 283 11.14 27.98 -32.30
CA GLU A 283 10.91 29.20 -31.51
C GLU A 283 9.96 28.93 -30.33
N GLY A 284 10.12 29.71 -29.25
CA GLY A 284 9.23 29.73 -28.08
C GLY A 284 9.50 28.67 -27.00
N PHE A 285 10.56 27.87 -27.18
CA PHE A 285 11.03 26.84 -26.25
C PHE A 285 12.50 27.04 -25.84
N GLU A 286 13.06 28.22 -26.12
CA GLU A 286 14.43 28.53 -25.76
C GLU A 286 14.55 28.79 -24.25
N PRO A 287 15.72 28.54 -23.62
CA PRO A 287 15.88 28.75 -22.17
C PRO A 287 15.58 30.18 -21.69
N LYS A 288 15.72 31.20 -22.55
CA LYS A 288 15.34 32.60 -22.27
C LYS A 288 13.87 32.77 -21.86
N GLN A 289 13.00 31.84 -22.23
CA GLN A 289 11.59 31.88 -21.83
C GLN A 289 11.40 31.67 -20.32
N LEU A 290 12.39 31.07 -19.64
CA LEU A 290 12.33 30.83 -18.20
C LEU A 290 12.74 32.06 -17.39
N GLU A 291 13.55 32.96 -17.95
CA GLU A 291 14.01 34.19 -17.28
C GLU A 291 12.90 34.98 -16.56
N PRO A 292 11.79 35.38 -17.24
CA PRO A 292 10.77 36.24 -16.64
C PRO A 292 9.90 35.54 -15.58
N LEU A 293 9.98 34.21 -15.46
CA LEU A 293 9.16 33.41 -14.55
C LEU A 293 9.72 33.44 -13.12
N THR A 294 9.49 34.55 -12.42
CA THR A 294 10.03 34.81 -11.07
C THR A 294 9.18 34.25 -9.93
N LYS A 295 7.91 33.91 -10.21
CA LYS A 295 6.94 33.36 -9.24
C LYS A 295 6.91 31.83 -9.17
N LEU A 296 7.74 31.15 -9.96
CA LEU A 296 7.82 29.68 -9.96
C LEU A 296 8.35 29.15 -8.63
N TRP A 297 7.66 28.14 -8.12
CA TRP A 297 8.10 27.35 -6.98
C TRP A 297 8.57 25.94 -7.38
N GLU A 298 8.06 25.39 -8.49
CA GLU A 298 8.46 24.09 -9.06
C GLU A 298 8.70 24.18 -10.59
N LEU A 299 9.81 23.61 -11.06
CA LEU A 299 10.25 23.65 -12.46
C LEU A 299 10.95 22.34 -12.83
N GLY A 300 10.57 21.75 -13.96
CA GLY A 300 11.33 20.69 -14.60
C GLY A 300 11.80 21.11 -15.99
N ILE A 301 13.10 21.00 -16.25
CA ILE A 301 13.72 21.32 -17.54
C ILE A 301 14.18 20.02 -18.18
N TYR A 302 13.66 19.74 -19.37
CA TYR A 302 13.87 18.52 -20.13
C TYR A 302 14.54 18.83 -21.47
N ASN A 303 15.10 17.80 -22.08
CA ASN A 303 15.88 17.88 -23.31
C ASN A 303 17.12 18.77 -23.16
N LEU A 304 17.77 18.73 -22.00
CA LEU A 304 18.95 19.55 -21.74
C LEU A 304 20.13 19.23 -22.67
N GLU A 305 20.13 18.06 -23.32
CA GLU A 305 21.08 17.70 -24.38
C GLU A 305 21.02 18.58 -25.63
N LYS A 306 19.95 19.38 -25.78
CA LYS A 306 19.78 20.32 -26.91
C LYS A 306 20.36 21.71 -26.66
N ILE A 307 21.00 21.92 -25.51
CA ILE A 307 21.71 23.16 -25.19
C ILE A 307 23.19 22.95 -25.46
N HIS A 308 23.77 23.77 -26.34
CA HIS A 308 25.15 23.60 -26.79
C HIS A 308 26.13 24.64 -26.21
N THR A 309 25.62 25.70 -25.58
CA THR A 309 26.47 26.81 -25.12
C THR A 309 26.17 27.27 -23.69
N LYS A 310 27.21 27.74 -23.00
CA LYS A 310 27.11 28.39 -21.68
C LYS A 310 26.13 29.55 -21.68
N LYS A 311 26.15 30.36 -22.76
CA LYS A 311 25.30 31.54 -22.90
C LYS A 311 23.82 31.15 -22.93
N GLU A 312 23.48 30.08 -23.64
CA GLU A 312 22.11 29.57 -23.73
C GLU A 312 21.62 29.00 -22.40
N ALA A 313 22.43 28.17 -21.73
CA ALA A 313 22.09 27.64 -20.40
C ALA A 313 21.84 28.77 -19.37
N ALA A 314 22.71 29.80 -19.37
CA ALA A 314 22.62 30.93 -18.44
C ALA A 314 21.35 31.78 -18.62
N GLN A 315 20.68 31.71 -19.77
CA GLN A 315 19.43 32.44 -20.01
C GLN A 315 18.26 31.94 -19.14
N ALA A 316 18.35 30.73 -18.55
CA ALA A 316 17.31 30.24 -17.64
C ALA A 316 17.23 31.06 -16.33
N LYS A 317 18.32 31.75 -15.95
CA LYS A 317 18.46 32.61 -14.75
C LYS A 317 17.86 31.98 -13.48
N LEU A 318 18.19 30.73 -13.20
CA LEU A 318 17.63 29.98 -12.05
C LEU A 318 18.00 30.59 -10.69
N ILE A 319 19.21 31.13 -10.56
CA ILE A 319 19.68 31.82 -9.35
C ILE A 319 18.81 33.04 -8.95
N GLY A 320 18.07 33.64 -9.88
CA GLY A 320 17.20 34.78 -9.60
C GLY A 320 15.82 34.41 -9.03
N LYS A 321 15.51 33.11 -8.89
CA LYS A 321 14.16 32.62 -8.56
C LYS A 321 14.00 32.34 -7.07
N LYS A 322 13.68 33.39 -6.29
CA LYS A 322 13.65 33.38 -4.81
C LYS A 322 12.69 32.36 -4.18
N TYR A 323 11.58 32.04 -4.84
CA TYR A 323 10.51 31.17 -4.33
C TYR A 323 10.66 29.71 -4.74
N PHE A 324 11.74 29.40 -5.44
CA PHE A 324 11.95 28.14 -6.11
C PHE A 324 12.40 27.05 -5.14
N ARG A 325 11.61 25.99 -4.96
CA ARG A 325 11.89 24.89 -4.01
C ARG A 325 12.14 23.55 -4.69
N ARG A 326 11.61 23.31 -5.89
CA ARG A 326 11.71 22.01 -6.57
C ARG A 326 12.24 22.12 -8.00
N LEU A 327 13.36 21.46 -8.28
CA LEU A 327 14.00 21.45 -9.60
C LEU A 327 14.14 20.02 -10.13
N THR A 328 13.72 19.80 -11.38
CA THR A 328 14.10 18.62 -12.16
C THR A 328 14.93 19.05 -13.35
N LEU A 329 16.11 18.44 -13.55
CA LEU A 329 16.96 18.60 -14.72
C LEU A 329 17.07 17.24 -15.42
N ASP A 330 16.65 17.15 -16.67
CA ASP A 330 16.50 15.88 -17.38
C ASP A 330 17.14 15.94 -18.78
N TRP A 331 18.06 15.00 -19.02
CA TRP A 331 18.65 14.72 -20.33
C TRP A 331 18.08 13.41 -20.88
N ASP A 332 17.73 13.40 -22.17
CA ASP A 332 17.14 12.22 -22.82
C ASP A 332 18.13 11.05 -22.83
N SER A 333 17.83 9.96 -22.13
CA SER A 333 18.70 8.78 -22.05
C SER A 333 18.90 8.07 -23.41
N LYS A 334 17.98 8.30 -24.37
CA LYS A 334 18.00 7.72 -25.71
C LYS A 334 18.66 8.61 -26.76
N ARG A 335 19.25 9.74 -26.35
CA ARG A 335 19.92 10.68 -27.26
C ARG A 335 21.08 10.05 -28.03
N SER A 336 21.26 10.51 -29.26
CA SER A 336 22.32 10.08 -30.19
C SER A 336 23.62 10.88 -30.05
N SER A 337 23.57 12.10 -29.53
CA SER A 337 24.75 12.93 -29.28
C SER A 337 25.44 12.52 -27.98
N ASP A 338 26.77 12.44 -28.02
CA ASP A 338 27.61 12.14 -26.86
C ASP A 338 28.63 13.26 -26.68
N GLU A 339 28.25 14.30 -25.95
CA GLU A 339 29.11 15.45 -25.63
C GLU A 339 29.21 15.67 -24.10
N PRO A 340 29.83 14.75 -23.32
CA PRO A 340 29.89 14.85 -21.86
C PRO A 340 30.46 16.17 -21.33
N GLY A 341 31.41 16.78 -22.05
CA GLY A 341 32.00 18.06 -21.68
C GLY A 341 31.01 19.23 -21.81
N VAL A 342 30.15 19.21 -22.84
CA VAL A 342 29.10 20.21 -23.04
C VAL A 342 28.03 20.05 -21.96
N GLU A 343 27.60 18.81 -21.67
CA GLU A 343 26.61 18.56 -20.62
C GLU A 343 27.10 18.97 -19.22
N ALA A 344 28.36 18.72 -18.89
CA ALA A 344 28.96 19.19 -17.64
C ALA A 344 28.94 20.73 -17.55
N MET A 345 29.30 21.41 -18.65
CA MET A 345 29.26 22.86 -18.74
C MET A 345 27.84 23.43 -18.63
N VAL A 346 26.85 22.79 -19.24
CA VAL A 346 25.43 23.19 -19.13
C VAL A 346 24.93 23.05 -17.70
N LEU A 347 25.20 21.91 -17.04
CA LEU A 347 24.78 21.68 -15.66
C LEU A 347 25.42 22.70 -14.69
N GLU A 348 26.69 23.05 -14.89
CA GLU A 348 27.38 24.07 -14.10
C GLU A 348 26.72 25.45 -14.24
N CYS A 349 26.16 25.77 -15.41
CA CYS A 349 25.50 27.04 -15.67
C CYS A 349 24.06 27.13 -15.13
N LEU A 350 23.45 26.00 -14.76
CA LEU A 350 22.08 25.91 -14.24
C LEU A 350 22.03 25.99 -12.70
N ARG A 351 22.84 26.89 -12.12
CA ARG A 351 22.90 27.11 -10.67
C ARG A 351 21.53 27.56 -10.11
N PRO A 352 20.94 26.80 -9.17
CA PRO A 352 19.66 27.15 -8.55
C PRO A 352 19.81 28.27 -7.49
N HIS A 353 18.69 28.73 -6.96
CA HIS A 353 18.64 29.59 -5.77
C HIS A 353 18.89 28.76 -4.49
N GLU A 354 19.44 29.39 -3.46
CA GLU A 354 19.78 28.76 -2.16
C GLU A 354 18.58 28.14 -1.39
N ASN A 355 17.35 28.50 -1.78
CA ASN A 355 16.12 28.06 -1.13
C ASN A 355 15.63 26.71 -1.67
N LEU A 356 16.38 26.06 -2.56
CA LEU A 356 16.00 24.80 -3.18
C LEU A 356 15.93 23.67 -2.15
N GLU A 357 14.77 23.04 -2.05
CA GLU A 357 14.51 21.94 -1.10
C GLU A 357 14.58 20.56 -1.77
N VAL A 358 14.20 20.46 -3.05
CA VAL A 358 14.18 19.18 -3.78
C VAL A 358 14.85 19.33 -5.13
N LEU A 359 15.83 18.47 -5.39
CA LEU A 359 16.59 18.42 -6.63
C LEU A 359 16.52 17.03 -7.24
N CYS A 360 16.16 16.94 -8.51
CA CYS A 360 16.24 15.73 -9.31
C CYS A 360 17.09 15.97 -10.56
N ILE A 361 18.13 15.17 -10.76
CA ILE A 361 18.98 15.20 -11.96
C ILE A 361 18.91 13.83 -12.64
N ARG A 362 18.58 13.82 -13.93
CA ARG A 362 18.39 12.58 -14.71
C ARG A 362 19.20 12.55 -15.99
N GLY A 363 19.81 11.40 -16.26
CA GLY A 363 20.44 11.08 -17.54
C GLY A 363 21.68 11.90 -17.87
N HIS A 364 22.30 12.62 -16.93
CA HIS A 364 23.49 13.43 -17.17
C HIS A 364 24.74 12.56 -17.37
N ARG A 365 25.42 12.71 -18.52
CA ARG A 365 26.60 11.90 -18.90
C ARG A 365 27.94 12.61 -18.65
N GLY A 366 27.92 13.84 -18.14
CA GLY A 366 29.14 14.55 -17.78
C GLY A 366 29.93 13.81 -16.68
N PRO A 367 31.27 13.90 -16.66
CA PRO A 367 32.09 13.09 -15.75
C PRO A 367 32.15 13.62 -14.31
N THR A 368 31.72 14.87 -14.07
CA THR A 368 31.93 15.59 -12.81
C THR A 368 30.61 16.17 -12.27
N CYS A 369 30.51 16.18 -10.94
CA CYS A 369 29.46 16.89 -10.20
C CYS A 369 29.69 18.41 -10.33
N PRO A 370 28.62 19.23 -10.46
CA PRO A 370 28.76 20.68 -10.50
C PRO A 370 29.23 21.25 -9.16
N THR A 371 29.97 22.37 -9.18
CA THR A 371 30.57 22.95 -7.96
C THR A 371 29.52 23.49 -7.00
N TRP A 372 28.40 24.00 -7.52
CA TRP A 372 27.28 24.48 -6.72
C TRP A 372 26.54 23.39 -5.92
N LEU A 373 26.62 22.12 -6.33
CA LEU A 373 26.08 20.99 -5.57
C LEU A 373 27.09 20.43 -4.57
N GLY A 374 28.38 20.68 -4.79
CA GLY A 374 29.48 20.23 -3.93
C GLY A 374 29.89 21.29 -2.92
N ASP A 375 31.00 21.96 -3.20
CA ASP A 375 31.76 22.71 -2.19
C ASP A 375 31.25 24.15 -1.94
N GLU A 376 30.40 24.70 -2.81
CA GLU A 376 30.02 26.12 -2.76
C GLU A 376 28.84 26.48 -1.82
N LEU A 377 28.32 25.53 -1.02
CA LEU A 377 27.19 25.75 -0.10
C LEU A 377 25.95 26.39 -0.79
N ALA A 378 25.78 26.20 -2.10
CA ALA A 378 24.73 26.91 -2.85
C ALA A 378 23.32 26.32 -2.66
N VAL A 379 23.19 25.20 -1.94
CA VAL A 379 21.95 24.44 -1.72
C VAL A 379 21.85 23.91 -0.29
N GLU A 380 22.15 24.74 0.71
CA GLU A 380 22.11 24.36 2.14
C GLU A 380 20.72 23.87 2.60
N ALA A 381 19.64 24.45 2.05
CA ALA A 381 18.26 24.11 2.37
C ALA A 381 17.75 22.82 1.70
N LEU A 382 18.61 22.07 0.99
CA LEU A 382 18.22 20.88 0.24
C LEU A 382 17.82 19.75 1.18
N GLN A 383 16.57 19.30 1.07
CA GLN A 383 15.97 18.24 1.88
C GLN A 383 15.94 16.90 1.14
N SER A 384 15.84 16.91 -0.19
CA SER A 384 15.71 15.70 -1.02
C SER A 384 16.55 15.80 -2.30
N LEU A 385 17.43 14.82 -2.52
CA LEU A 385 18.26 14.70 -3.71
C LEU A 385 17.98 13.39 -4.44
N ARG A 386 17.62 13.47 -5.72
CA ARG A 386 17.44 12.31 -6.61
C ARG A 386 18.40 12.37 -7.80
N LEU A 387 19.24 11.36 -7.95
CA LEU A 387 20.12 11.16 -9.10
C LEU A 387 19.70 9.89 -9.84
N ASP A 388 19.49 9.99 -11.15
CA ASP A 388 18.99 8.88 -11.97
C ASP A 388 19.77 8.82 -13.29
N GLY A 389 20.45 7.72 -13.61
CA GLY A 389 21.20 7.61 -14.87
C GLY A 389 22.38 8.59 -14.99
N VAL A 390 23.00 8.99 -13.88
CA VAL A 390 24.10 9.96 -13.83
C VAL A 390 25.47 9.26 -13.91
N SER A 391 26.38 9.79 -14.73
CA SER A 391 27.70 9.19 -15.02
C SER A 391 28.87 9.81 -14.24
N TRP A 392 28.61 10.37 -13.07
CA TRP A 392 29.65 10.99 -12.23
C TRP A 392 30.54 9.92 -11.58
N LYS A 393 31.85 10.20 -11.53
CA LYS A 393 32.82 9.30 -10.87
C LYS A 393 32.85 9.47 -9.35
N VAL A 394 32.70 10.71 -8.88
CA VAL A 394 32.77 11.10 -7.47
C VAL A 394 31.43 11.64 -7.04
N PHE A 395 30.98 11.21 -5.87
CA PHE A 395 29.71 11.65 -5.28
C PHE A 395 29.87 13.03 -4.61
N PRO A 396 28.88 13.94 -4.68
CA PRO A 396 28.94 15.25 -4.01
C PRO A 396 29.15 15.13 -2.51
N SER A 397 29.94 16.04 -1.94
CA SER A 397 30.13 16.11 -0.48
C SER A 397 28.82 16.54 0.21
N LEU A 398 28.15 15.60 0.88
CA LEU A 398 26.91 15.89 1.62
C LEU A 398 27.13 16.59 2.97
N ARG A 399 28.38 16.74 3.43
CA ARG A 399 28.70 17.35 4.74
C ARG A 399 28.16 18.78 4.88
N ASN A 400 27.97 19.44 3.74
CA ASN A 400 27.56 20.83 3.64
C ASN A 400 26.03 20.98 3.50
N MET A 401 25.26 19.89 3.47
CA MET A 401 23.79 19.89 3.31
C MET A 401 23.10 19.50 4.63
N GLY A 402 23.04 20.44 5.58
CA GLY A 402 22.54 20.18 6.94
C GLY A 402 21.10 19.69 7.03
N ASP A 403 20.24 20.11 6.09
CA ASP A 403 18.80 19.77 6.07
C ASP A 403 18.46 18.53 5.24
N LEU A 404 19.45 17.92 4.58
CA LEU A 404 19.21 16.77 3.71
C LEU A 404 18.71 15.59 4.54
N CYS A 405 17.56 15.04 4.14
CA CYS A 405 16.94 13.92 4.83
C CYS A 405 16.58 12.77 3.89
N GLU A 406 16.48 13.00 2.59
CA GLU A 406 16.18 11.99 1.58
C GLU A 406 17.21 11.97 0.45
N LEU A 407 17.74 10.78 0.15
CA LEU A 407 18.65 10.55 -0.96
C LEU A 407 18.18 9.35 -1.79
N GLU A 408 18.01 9.56 -3.09
CA GLU A 408 17.67 8.51 -4.06
C GLU A 408 18.71 8.51 -5.19
N ILE A 409 19.37 7.38 -5.40
CA ILE A 409 20.33 7.16 -6.49
C ILE A 409 19.86 5.95 -7.28
N GLN A 410 19.71 6.11 -8.59
CA GLN A 410 19.23 5.05 -9.47
C GLN A 410 20.09 5.01 -10.74
N ASP A 411 20.46 3.81 -11.20
CA ASP A 411 21.11 3.60 -12.50
C ASP A 411 22.38 4.45 -12.71
N CYS A 412 23.17 4.68 -11.66
CA CYS A 412 24.42 5.48 -11.69
C CYS A 412 25.67 4.58 -11.58
N PRO A 413 26.12 3.90 -12.65
CA PRO A 413 27.12 2.82 -12.57
C PRO A 413 28.54 3.27 -12.21
N GLU A 414 28.89 4.54 -12.43
CA GLU A 414 30.26 5.04 -12.24
C GLU A 414 30.59 5.35 -10.77
N PHE A 415 29.59 5.56 -9.90
CA PHE A 415 29.81 5.93 -8.50
C PHE A 415 30.66 4.88 -7.74
N SER A 416 31.65 5.35 -6.96
CA SER A 416 32.44 4.49 -6.07
C SER A 416 31.57 3.83 -4.99
N SER A 417 31.80 2.54 -4.72
CA SER A 417 30.91 1.63 -3.96
C SER A 417 30.76 1.90 -2.46
N VAL A 418 31.48 2.87 -1.91
CA VAL A 418 31.51 3.13 -0.47
C VAL A 418 30.37 4.10 -0.14
N ILE A 419 29.36 3.62 0.58
CA ILE A 419 28.44 4.50 1.30
C ILE A 419 29.24 5.07 2.47
N PRO A 420 29.50 6.39 2.51
CA PRO A 420 30.07 7.01 3.69
C PRO A 420 29.11 6.78 4.86
N THR A 421 29.59 6.21 5.96
CA THR A 421 28.83 6.01 7.20
C THR A 421 28.14 7.29 7.69
N SER A 422 28.71 8.45 7.37
CA SER A 422 28.14 9.77 7.64
C SER A 422 26.78 10.03 6.99
N TRP A 423 26.36 9.27 5.98
CA TRP A 423 25.03 9.41 5.36
C TRP A 423 23.94 8.83 6.24
N ILE A 424 24.21 7.76 6.98
CA ILE A 424 23.21 7.04 7.77
C ILE A 424 22.88 7.81 9.06
N GLU A 425 23.84 8.57 9.59
CA GLU A 425 23.66 9.40 10.79
C GLU A 425 22.72 10.61 10.55
N SER A 426 22.76 11.23 9.37
CA SER A 426 21.98 12.44 9.05
C SER A 426 20.70 12.18 8.26
N LEU A 427 20.64 11.15 7.41
CA LEU A 427 19.53 10.92 6.49
C LEU A 427 18.40 10.08 7.11
N ARG A 428 17.15 10.41 6.78
CA ARG A 428 15.96 9.62 7.15
C ARG A 428 15.66 8.52 6.15
N ARG A 429 16.01 8.71 4.87
CA ARG A 429 15.75 7.77 3.79
C ARG A 429 16.90 7.79 2.79
N VAL A 430 17.45 6.62 2.51
CA VAL A 430 18.47 6.43 1.47
C VAL A 430 18.07 5.27 0.60
N THR A 431 17.94 5.47 -0.70
CA THR A 431 17.69 4.41 -1.67
C THR A 431 18.76 4.48 -2.75
N ILE A 432 19.46 3.36 -2.99
CA ILE A 432 20.47 3.23 -4.04
C ILE A 432 20.14 1.98 -4.85
N GLU A 433 19.81 2.15 -6.12
CA GLU A 433 19.41 1.08 -7.03
C GLU A 433 20.32 1.05 -8.26
N CYS A 434 20.64 -0.16 -8.74
CA CYS A 434 21.42 -0.36 -9.98
C CYS A 434 22.76 0.40 -10.02
N VAL A 435 23.50 0.43 -8.91
CA VAL A 435 24.86 0.99 -8.83
C VAL A 435 25.87 -0.15 -8.64
N LYS A 436 26.67 -0.42 -9.69
CA LYS A 436 27.68 -1.50 -9.74
C LYS A 436 27.14 -2.86 -9.27
N LEU A 437 27.69 -3.39 -8.16
CA LEU A 437 27.46 -4.70 -7.55
C LEU A 437 26.20 -4.75 -6.66
N ARG A 438 25.40 -3.67 -6.59
CA ARG A 438 24.16 -3.63 -5.80
C ARG A 438 22.94 -3.52 -6.70
N LYS A 439 21.96 -4.39 -6.47
CA LYS A 439 20.65 -4.27 -7.13
C LYS A 439 19.83 -3.21 -6.42
N ARG A 440 19.82 -3.23 -5.09
CA ARG A 440 19.09 -2.28 -4.23
C ARG A 440 19.74 -2.19 -2.85
N PHE A 441 19.91 -0.98 -2.33
CA PHE A 441 20.23 -0.68 -0.95
C PHE A 441 19.20 0.34 -0.49
N ALA A 442 18.43 0.05 0.56
CA ALA A 442 17.40 0.92 1.07
C ALA A 442 17.51 1.02 2.59
N TYR A 443 17.77 2.21 3.09
CA TYR A 443 17.75 2.57 4.50
C TYR A 443 16.58 3.51 4.77
N SER A 444 15.87 3.29 5.86
CA SER A 444 14.85 4.21 6.34
C SER A 444 14.78 4.25 7.85
N LYS A 445 14.58 5.45 8.40
CA LYS A 445 14.48 5.70 9.84
C LYS A 445 13.12 6.30 10.16
N SER A 446 12.42 5.69 11.13
CA SER A 446 11.10 6.13 11.58
C SER A 446 11.04 6.28 13.09
N SER A 447 9.88 6.69 13.62
CA SER A 447 9.62 6.67 15.08
C SER A 447 9.65 5.26 15.68
N HIS A 448 9.56 4.21 14.85
CA HIS A 448 9.60 2.80 15.24
C HIS A 448 10.95 2.16 14.85
N GLY A 449 12.05 2.91 14.97
CA GLY A 449 13.40 2.41 14.65
C GLY A 449 13.77 2.45 13.16
N ALA A 450 14.99 1.99 12.88
CA ALA A 450 15.57 1.99 11.54
C ALA A 450 15.43 0.62 10.84
N GLN A 451 15.28 0.64 9.52
CA GLN A 451 15.17 -0.53 8.67
C GLN A 451 16.21 -0.43 7.54
N LEU A 452 16.89 -1.54 7.28
CA LEU A 452 17.88 -1.66 6.23
C LEU A 452 17.58 -2.88 5.35
N GLU A 453 17.53 -2.65 4.04
CA GLU A 453 17.35 -3.66 3.02
C GLU A 453 18.51 -3.60 2.03
N ILE A 454 19.13 -4.75 1.78
CA ILE A 454 20.26 -4.89 0.85
C ILE A 454 19.98 -6.07 -0.06
N ILE A 455 19.98 -5.81 -1.37
CA ILE A 455 19.79 -6.79 -2.43
C ILE A 455 21.02 -6.77 -3.33
N GLY A 456 21.79 -7.86 -3.29
CA GLY A 456 22.96 -8.06 -4.13
C GLY A 456 22.61 -8.48 -5.56
N TRP A 457 23.57 -8.33 -6.47
CA TRP A 457 23.61 -9.15 -7.68
C TRP A 457 24.22 -10.51 -7.33
N GLY A 458 23.78 -11.59 -7.98
CA GLY A 458 24.14 -12.97 -7.60
C GLY A 458 25.63 -13.33 -7.75
N ASP A 459 26.48 -12.40 -8.16
CA ASP A 459 27.91 -12.47 -8.43
C ASP A 459 28.77 -11.64 -7.44
N MET A 460 28.16 -11.01 -6.43
CA MET A 460 28.86 -10.22 -5.42
C MET A 460 29.84 -11.07 -4.60
N GLN A 461 31.13 -10.67 -4.52
CA GLN A 461 32.21 -11.48 -3.90
C GLN A 461 32.54 -11.14 -2.44
N SER A 462 32.21 -9.95 -1.92
CA SER A 462 32.50 -9.55 -0.54
C SER A 462 31.45 -8.58 0.02
N LEU A 463 31.12 -8.75 1.30
CA LEU A 463 30.21 -7.88 2.07
C LEU A 463 30.91 -6.66 2.70
N ASP A 464 32.25 -6.65 2.75
CA ASP A 464 33.06 -5.58 3.38
C ASP A 464 32.88 -4.23 2.69
N GLN A 465 32.48 -4.23 1.41
CA GLN A 465 32.18 -3.00 0.66
C GLN A 465 30.76 -2.46 0.90
N VAL A 466 29.92 -3.22 1.61
CA VAL A 466 28.47 -2.99 1.68
C VAL A 466 27.96 -2.77 3.09
N LEU A 467 28.45 -3.54 4.05
CA LEU A 467 28.09 -3.43 5.45
C LEU A 467 29.18 -2.67 6.19
N VAL A 468 29.05 -1.36 6.32
CA VAL A 468 29.80 -0.58 7.32
C VAL A 468 28.78 -0.11 8.35
N LEU A 469 28.41 -1.00 9.28
CA LEU A 469 27.36 -0.77 10.29
C LEU A 469 27.92 -0.54 11.70
N ASP A 470 29.24 -0.37 11.85
CA ASP A 470 29.97 -0.38 13.13
C ASP A 470 29.47 0.60 14.22
N LYS A 471 28.50 1.47 13.93
CA LYS A 471 28.00 2.50 14.86
C LYS A 471 26.48 2.69 14.94
N GLU A 472 25.67 1.94 14.19
CA GLU A 472 24.21 2.13 14.21
C GLU A 472 23.54 1.40 15.38
N THR A 473 23.27 2.13 16.47
CA THR A 473 22.66 1.57 17.69
C THR A 473 21.12 1.44 17.63
N GLY A 474 20.48 1.72 16.49
CA GLY A 474 19.02 1.81 16.35
C GLY A 474 18.38 1.01 15.21
N LEU A 475 19.13 0.11 14.56
CA LEU A 475 18.59 -0.75 13.51
C LEU A 475 17.67 -1.82 14.11
N GLU A 476 16.38 -1.81 13.74
CA GLU A 476 15.39 -2.79 14.21
C GLU A 476 15.22 -3.96 13.23
N LYS A 477 15.33 -3.70 11.94
CA LYS A 477 15.10 -4.71 10.88
C LYS A 477 16.20 -4.69 9.84
N LEU A 478 16.80 -5.86 9.59
CA LEU A 478 17.78 -6.09 8.54
C LEU A 478 17.27 -7.13 7.54
N THR A 479 17.23 -6.78 6.27
CA THR A 479 16.90 -7.66 5.15
C THR A 479 18.10 -7.79 4.23
N LEU A 480 18.56 -9.02 3.99
CA LEU A 480 19.63 -9.34 3.06
C LEU A 480 19.11 -10.32 2.00
N GLU A 481 19.23 -9.98 0.72
CA GLU A 481 18.83 -10.83 -0.41
C GLU A 481 19.98 -11.01 -1.41
N ARG A 482 20.20 -12.24 -1.90
CA ARG A 482 21.22 -12.59 -2.91
C ARG A 482 22.63 -12.12 -2.50
N PHE A 483 23.02 -12.36 -1.26
CA PHE A 483 24.32 -11.97 -0.72
C PHE A 483 25.32 -13.15 -0.72
N PRO A 484 26.64 -12.89 -0.84
CA PRO A 484 27.67 -13.90 -0.60
C PRO A 484 27.66 -14.28 0.88
N PRO A 485 28.20 -15.45 1.26
CA PRO A 485 27.99 -15.96 2.60
C PRO A 485 28.46 -15.02 3.74
N LEU A 486 27.67 -14.90 4.81
CA LEU A 486 27.99 -14.04 5.95
C LEU A 486 29.06 -14.67 6.83
N GLU A 487 30.25 -14.06 6.87
CA GLU A 487 31.28 -14.38 7.86
C GLU A 487 30.93 -13.86 9.28
N LEU A 488 31.50 -14.48 10.32
CA LEU A 488 31.38 -14.09 11.74
C LEU A 488 31.58 -12.59 12.00
N LYS A 489 32.59 -11.99 11.33
CA LYS A 489 32.89 -10.57 11.47
C LYS A 489 31.69 -9.68 11.11
N HIS A 490 30.88 -10.09 10.13
CA HIS A 490 29.69 -9.34 9.74
C HIS A 490 28.55 -9.49 10.76
N LEU A 491 28.45 -10.66 11.40
CA LEU A 491 27.46 -10.94 12.44
C LEU A 491 27.78 -10.14 13.72
N LEU A 492 29.05 -9.99 14.07
CA LEU A 492 29.49 -9.17 15.21
C LEU A 492 29.15 -7.67 15.05
N MET A 493 28.97 -7.19 13.82
CA MET A 493 28.50 -5.81 13.56
C MET A 493 26.99 -5.63 13.80
N LEU A 494 26.22 -6.72 13.97
CA LEU A 494 24.77 -6.69 14.15
C LEU A 494 24.39 -6.50 15.62
N THR A 495 24.73 -5.35 16.20
CA THR A 495 24.56 -5.12 17.65
C THR A 495 23.14 -4.74 18.07
N SER A 496 22.24 -4.39 17.13
CA SER A 496 20.88 -3.91 17.44
C SER A 496 19.67 -4.59 16.75
N PRO A 497 19.76 -5.36 15.64
CA PRO A 497 18.59 -5.78 14.89
C PRO A 497 17.73 -6.79 15.66
N LYS A 498 16.43 -6.51 15.77
CA LYS A 498 15.42 -7.42 16.33
C LYS A 498 14.89 -8.41 15.30
N THR A 499 14.82 -7.99 14.04
CA THR A 499 14.36 -8.82 12.92
C THR A 499 15.46 -9.01 11.88
N LEU A 500 15.78 -10.26 11.56
CA LEU A 500 16.75 -10.63 10.52
C LEU A 500 16.06 -11.44 9.42
N ILE A 501 16.10 -10.95 8.18
CA ILE A 501 15.50 -11.59 7.01
C ILE A 501 16.60 -11.92 6.00
N LEU A 502 16.74 -13.20 5.64
CA LEU A 502 17.73 -13.71 4.69
C LEU A 502 17.03 -14.38 3.51
N ARG A 503 17.30 -13.92 2.28
CA ARG A 503 16.65 -14.44 1.05
C ARG A 503 17.66 -14.82 -0.03
N HIS A 504 17.39 -15.89 -0.80
CA HIS A 504 18.08 -16.24 -2.05
C HIS A 504 19.63 -16.26 -1.98
N SER A 505 20.21 -16.75 -0.88
CA SER A 505 21.65 -16.63 -0.60
C SER A 505 22.37 -17.98 -0.51
N ALA A 506 23.70 -17.96 -0.71
CA ALA A 506 24.53 -19.16 -0.89
C ALA A 506 24.92 -19.90 0.41
N GLY A 507 24.47 -19.42 1.58
CA GLY A 507 24.76 -20.00 2.90
C GLY A 507 25.46 -19.02 3.84
N LEU A 508 25.92 -19.49 5.00
CA LEU A 508 26.72 -18.78 6.00
C LEU A 508 28.14 -19.38 5.94
N ALA A 509 29.12 -18.74 5.30
CA ALA A 509 30.40 -19.43 5.07
C ALA A 509 31.27 -19.40 6.31
N GLY A 510 31.61 -20.61 6.75
CA GLY A 510 32.76 -20.90 7.57
C GLY A 510 32.41 -21.87 8.69
N PRO A 511 33.22 -22.92 8.95
CA PRO A 511 33.16 -23.54 10.26
C PRO A 511 33.47 -22.45 11.29
N LEU A 512 32.70 -22.37 12.37
CA LEU A 512 33.13 -21.72 13.61
C LEU A 512 34.36 -22.47 14.15
N GLY A 513 35.49 -22.33 13.46
CA GLY A 513 36.73 -23.03 13.74
C GLY A 513 37.23 -22.59 15.11
N GLY A 514 37.25 -23.53 16.04
CA GLY A 514 37.76 -23.36 17.39
C GLY A 514 39.13 -22.69 17.37
N GLY A 515 39.21 -21.50 17.94
CA GLY A 515 40.49 -20.80 18.04
C GLY A 515 40.43 -19.29 18.19
N GLN A 516 39.51 -18.72 18.98
CA GLN A 516 39.83 -17.51 19.77
C GLN A 516 38.80 -17.33 20.89
N GLY A 517 39.27 -17.06 22.11
CA GLY A 517 38.58 -17.39 23.36
C GLY A 517 37.37 -16.55 23.76
N ASP A 518 36.53 -17.17 24.61
CA ASP A 518 35.83 -16.59 25.77
C ASP A 518 35.20 -15.19 25.64
N VAL A 519 34.55 -14.91 24.52
CA VAL A 519 33.49 -13.89 24.48
C VAL A 519 32.22 -14.56 23.97
N GLU A 520 31.27 -14.85 24.86
CA GLU A 520 29.91 -15.19 24.46
C GLU A 520 29.26 -13.95 23.82
N TRP A 521 29.35 -13.79 22.49
CA TRP A 521 28.57 -12.79 21.79
C TRP A 521 27.12 -13.27 21.64
N GLN A 522 26.19 -12.37 21.95
CA GLN A 522 24.75 -12.60 21.88
C GLN A 522 24.11 -11.52 21.01
N LEU A 523 23.36 -11.95 20.00
CA LEU A 523 22.62 -11.06 19.12
C LEU A 523 21.20 -10.83 19.67
N PRO A 524 20.66 -9.60 19.57
CA PRO A 524 19.34 -9.26 20.09
C PRO A 524 18.17 -9.72 19.21
N VAL A 525 18.41 -10.60 18.22
CA VAL A 525 17.41 -11.02 17.24
C VAL A 525 16.27 -11.80 17.90
N GLU A 526 15.06 -11.29 17.77
CA GLU A 526 13.82 -11.90 18.28
C GLU A 526 13.07 -12.67 17.19
N HIS A 527 13.22 -12.25 15.92
CA HIS A 527 12.55 -12.83 14.76
C HIS A 527 13.52 -13.05 13.60
N MET A 528 13.54 -14.27 13.07
CA MET A 528 14.36 -14.66 11.92
C MET A 528 13.51 -15.25 10.79
N GLU A 529 13.64 -14.73 9.58
CA GLU A 529 12.99 -15.23 8.35
C GLU A 529 14.05 -15.67 7.34
N MET A 530 13.86 -16.84 6.74
CA MET A 530 14.82 -17.47 5.83
C MET A 530 14.10 -18.02 4.60
N CYS A 531 14.43 -17.52 3.40
CA CYS A 531 13.74 -17.93 2.17
C CYS A 531 14.74 -18.30 1.06
N HIS A 532 14.52 -19.41 0.36
CA HIS A 532 15.28 -19.81 -0.84
C HIS A 532 16.81 -19.91 -0.67
N LEU A 533 17.30 -20.42 0.46
CA LEU A 533 18.74 -20.59 0.68
C LEU A 533 19.28 -21.85 -0.01
N ASN A 534 20.47 -21.72 -0.61
CA ASN A 534 21.15 -22.77 -1.37
C ASN A 534 22.51 -23.09 -0.71
N GLY A 535 22.67 -24.25 -0.04
CA GLY A 535 23.98 -24.65 0.55
C GLY A 535 23.83 -25.64 1.71
N ASN A 536 24.92 -25.97 2.42
CA ASN A 536 24.91 -26.74 3.70
C ASN A 536 24.39 -25.90 4.89
N SER A 537 23.60 -24.87 4.61
CA SER A 537 23.25 -23.75 5.50
C SER A 537 22.63 -24.15 6.82
N TRP A 538 22.09 -25.37 6.93
CA TRP A 538 21.52 -25.85 8.18
C TRP A 538 22.57 -26.12 9.27
N ASN A 539 23.72 -26.70 8.90
CA ASN A 539 24.80 -26.95 9.87
C ASN A 539 25.39 -25.62 10.36
N GLU A 540 25.51 -24.66 9.46
CA GLU A 540 25.99 -23.31 9.77
C GLU A 540 24.96 -22.53 10.63
N LEU A 541 23.67 -22.83 10.50
CA LEU A 541 22.62 -22.27 11.37
C LEU A 541 22.57 -22.90 12.75
N THR A 542 22.84 -24.22 12.86
CA THR A 542 23.01 -24.86 14.17
C THR A 542 24.17 -24.24 14.96
N GLU A 543 25.18 -23.75 14.25
CA GLU A 543 26.28 -22.97 14.79
C GLU A 543 25.87 -21.53 15.19
N LEU A 544 24.91 -20.91 14.49
CA LEU A 544 24.39 -19.57 14.80
C LEU A 544 23.44 -19.53 16.00
N PHE A 545 22.60 -20.56 16.18
CA PHE A 545 21.54 -20.58 17.19
C PHE A 545 22.01 -20.28 18.62
N PRO A 546 23.13 -20.83 19.13
CA PRO A 546 23.64 -20.50 20.47
C PRO A 546 23.86 -18.99 20.71
N HIS A 547 24.06 -18.22 19.65
CA HIS A 547 24.27 -16.77 19.70
C HIS A 547 22.98 -15.95 19.57
N LEU A 548 21.80 -16.59 19.51
CA LEU A 548 20.47 -15.96 19.39
C LEU A 548 19.56 -16.23 20.60
N PRO A 549 19.93 -15.81 21.83
CA PRO A 549 19.23 -16.21 23.05
C PRO A 549 17.80 -15.66 23.16
N LYS A 550 17.44 -14.61 22.41
CA LYS A 550 16.11 -13.97 22.43
C LYS A 550 15.18 -14.45 21.30
N LEU A 551 15.60 -15.44 20.50
CA LEU A 551 14.85 -15.86 19.33
C LEU A 551 13.52 -16.50 19.73
N SER A 552 12.42 -15.81 19.41
CA SER A 552 11.05 -16.23 19.73
C SER A 552 10.28 -16.74 18.51
N LYS A 553 10.67 -16.28 17.30
CA LYS A 553 10.00 -16.61 16.05
C LYS A 553 11.00 -16.96 14.94
N LEU A 554 10.77 -18.10 14.28
CA LEU A 554 11.59 -18.60 13.17
C LEU A 554 10.70 -18.99 11.98
N GLU A 555 10.97 -18.45 10.79
CA GLU A 555 10.30 -18.81 9.53
C GLU A 555 11.33 -19.29 8.50
N ILE A 556 11.10 -20.46 7.90
CA ILE A 556 11.98 -21.07 6.88
C ILE A 556 11.13 -21.49 5.69
N ARG A 557 11.42 -20.96 4.49
CA ARG A 557 10.70 -21.27 3.24
C ARG A 557 11.64 -21.64 2.09
N ASP A 558 11.25 -22.61 1.28
CA ASP A 558 11.86 -23.04 0.01
C ASP A 558 13.39 -23.27 0.01
N CYS A 559 13.94 -23.78 1.11
CA CYS A 559 15.37 -24.13 1.23
C CYS A 559 15.64 -25.56 0.72
N LYS A 560 16.50 -25.71 -0.32
CA LYS A 560 16.59 -26.94 -1.14
C LYS A 560 17.58 -28.01 -0.67
N ASN A 561 18.52 -27.70 0.24
CA ASN A 561 19.67 -28.56 0.59
C ASN A 561 19.74 -28.97 2.09
N LEU A 562 18.61 -29.07 2.79
CA LEU A 562 18.55 -29.50 4.20
C LEU A 562 18.79 -31.02 4.34
N LYS A 563 20.06 -31.47 4.34
CA LYS A 563 20.39 -32.91 4.22
C LYS A 563 20.60 -33.67 5.55
N GLN A 564 20.92 -33.03 6.67
CA GLN A 564 21.19 -33.76 7.93
C GLN A 564 20.99 -32.89 9.18
N LEU A 565 20.41 -33.47 10.24
CA LEU A 565 20.29 -32.87 11.56
C LEU A 565 20.86 -33.87 12.57
N VAL A 566 21.94 -33.52 13.25
CA VAL A 566 22.52 -34.37 14.29
C VAL A 566 22.01 -33.87 15.64
N VAL A 567 21.07 -34.61 16.22
CA VAL A 567 20.70 -34.49 17.64
C VAL A 567 21.40 -35.63 18.37
N ARG A 568 22.32 -35.32 19.30
CA ARG A 568 22.80 -36.33 20.25
C ARG A 568 21.78 -36.45 21.38
N VAL A 569 21.32 -37.67 21.65
CA VAL A 569 20.53 -38.02 22.83
C VAL A 569 21.43 -38.87 23.72
N ASP A 570 21.63 -38.43 24.96
CA ASP A 570 22.44 -39.13 25.95
C ASP A 570 21.85 -40.51 26.28
N LEU A 571 22.58 -41.57 25.93
CA LEU A 571 22.60 -42.81 26.70
C LEU A 571 23.92 -42.78 27.49
N ARG A 572 23.77 -42.69 28.82
CA ARG A 572 24.80 -42.38 29.82
C ARG A 572 26.18 -43.02 29.58
N GLN A 573 27.19 -42.26 30.02
CA GLN A 573 28.59 -42.59 30.34
C GLN A 573 29.62 -42.47 29.22
N THR A 574 30.22 -41.28 29.04
CA THR A 574 31.63 -40.97 29.38
C THR A 574 31.96 -39.53 28.94
N ALA A 575 32.85 -38.87 29.68
CA ALA A 575 33.17 -37.45 29.55
C ALA A 575 33.88 -37.09 28.23
N SER A 576 33.70 -35.83 27.80
CA SER A 576 34.33 -35.10 26.67
C SER A 576 33.45 -34.92 25.42
N GLU A 577 33.24 -33.65 25.07
CA GLU A 577 32.54 -33.08 23.88
C GLU A 577 31.04 -32.80 24.01
N MET A 578 30.79 -31.57 24.50
CA MET A 578 29.51 -30.89 24.76
C MET A 578 28.66 -30.66 23.49
N GLY A 579 27.33 -30.74 23.65
CA GLY A 579 26.31 -30.68 22.59
C GLY A 579 25.78 -29.28 22.27
N VAL A 580 25.07 -29.14 21.13
CA VAL A 580 24.68 -27.83 20.55
C VAL A 580 23.17 -27.76 20.19
N MET A 581 22.25 -28.21 21.06
CA MET A 581 20.84 -27.80 20.86
C MET A 581 19.96 -27.65 22.10
N GLU A 582 20.53 -27.68 23.32
CA GLU A 582 19.76 -27.31 24.51
C GLU A 582 19.52 -25.79 24.64
N CYS A 583 20.34 -24.92 24.03
CA CYS A 583 20.35 -23.49 24.34
C CYS A 583 19.21 -22.63 23.75
N CYS A 584 18.61 -22.96 22.59
CA CYS A 584 17.49 -22.17 22.03
C CYS A 584 16.11 -22.71 22.37
N SER A 585 16.05 -23.87 23.04
CA SER A 585 14.84 -24.65 23.23
C SER A 585 13.81 -24.03 24.17
N SER A 586 14.22 -23.07 25.02
CA SER A 586 13.40 -22.50 26.09
C SER A 586 12.61 -21.25 25.71
N GLN A 587 12.91 -20.57 24.59
CA GLN A 587 12.26 -19.30 24.21
C GLN A 587 11.56 -19.29 22.84
N LEU A 588 11.77 -20.29 21.98
CA LEU A 588 11.08 -20.38 20.69
C LEU A 588 9.58 -20.63 20.88
N ILE A 589 8.75 -19.67 20.48
CA ILE A 589 7.28 -19.71 20.61
C ILE A 589 6.63 -20.14 19.29
N SER A 590 7.17 -19.71 18.15
CA SER A 590 6.56 -19.92 16.84
C SER A 590 7.59 -20.35 15.79
N VAL A 591 7.29 -21.44 15.09
CA VAL A 591 8.11 -21.99 13.99
C VAL A 591 7.24 -22.25 12.77
N GLU A 592 7.66 -21.74 11.61
CA GLU A 592 7.03 -22.02 10.32
C GLU A 592 8.08 -22.58 9.35
N ILE A 593 7.75 -23.70 8.71
CA ILE A 593 8.65 -24.45 7.83
C ILE A 593 7.89 -24.80 6.55
N GLU A 594 8.43 -24.39 5.42
CA GLU A 594 7.91 -24.70 4.08
C GLU A 594 9.07 -25.19 3.22
N VAL A 595 9.36 -26.49 3.22
CA VAL A 595 10.53 -27.05 2.50
C VAL A 595 10.20 -28.40 1.86
N PRO A 596 10.79 -28.76 0.70
CA PRO A 596 10.46 -30.02 0.03
C PRO A 596 11.05 -31.27 0.71
N PHE A 597 12.12 -31.12 1.50
CA PHE A 597 12.81 -32.21 2.19
C PHE A 597 13.22 -31.77 3.59
N LEU A 598 12.93 -32.58 4.61
CA LEU A 598 13.36 -32.37 5.99
C LEU A 598 14.53 -33.31 6.34
N PRO A 599 15.45 -32.89 7.25
CA PRO A 599 16.53 -33.74 7.71
C PRO A 599 16.04 -35.01 8.40
N ARG A 600 16.74 -36.13 8.19
CA ARG A 600 16.47 -37.41 8.87
C ARG A 600 16.77 -37.27 10.37
N ALA A 601 15.83 -37.67 11.23
CA ALA A 601 16.04 -37.71 12.68
C ALA A 601 17.00 -38.86 13.04
N GLY A 602 17.90 -38.63 14.00
CA GLY A 602 18.71 -39.68 14.60
C GLY A 602 17.88 -40.66 15.44
N PRO A 603 18.43 -41.82 15.81
CA PRO A 603 17.76 -42.84 16.62
C PRO A 603 17.64 -42.34 18.07
N GLY A 604 16.64 -41.51 18.37
CA GLY A 604 16.47 -40.96 19.73
C GLY A 604 15.25 -40.06 19.97
N GLY A 605 14.36 -39.86 19.00
CA GLY A 605 13.26 -38.91 19.12
C GLY A 605 13.57 -37.57 18.43
N GLY A 606 12.55 -36.97 17.82
CA GLY A 606 12.71 -35.82 16.94
C GLY A 606 13.13 -34.55 17.68
N TRP A 607 13.98 -33.74 17.05
CA TRP A 607 14.38 -32.40 17.51
C TRP A 607 13.21 -31.46 17.85
N LEU A 608 12.05 -31.64 17.21
CA LEU A 608 10.83 -30.89 17.51
C LEU A 608 10.37 -31.09 18.96
N GLN A 609 10.61 -32.27 19.56
CA GLN A 609 10.29 -32.53 20.95
C GLN A 609 11.16 -31.75 21.94
N ALA A 610 12.39 -31.40 21.54
CA ALA A 610 13.28 -30.62 22.39
C ALA A 610 12.75 -29.19 22.59
N LEU A 611 11.90 -28.68 21.70
CA LEU A 611 11.34 -27.32 21.74
C LEU A 611 10.15 -27.21 22.73
N ARG A 612 10.45 -27.26 24.03
CA ARG A 612 9.44 -27.32 25.12
C ARG A 612 8.57 -26.07 25.27
N SER A 613 8.98 -24.94 24.72
CA SER A 613 8.22 -23.67 24.76
C SER A 613 7.41 -23.39 23.49
N LEU A 614 7.48 -24.29 22.49
CA LEU A 614 6.86 -24.08 21.20
C LEU A 614 5.33 -24.13 21.30
N GLN A 615 4.65 -23.05 20.90
CA GLN A 615 3.20 -22.93 20.92
C GLN A 615 2.59 -23.03 19.53
N ARG A 616 3.30 -22.58 18.49
CA ARG A 616 2.80 -22.56 17.11
C ARG A 616 3.79 -23.25 16.18
N LEU A 617 3.31 -24.23 15.42
CA LEU A 617 4.09 -24.93 14.40
C LEU A 617 3.29 -25.01 13.09
N SER A 618 3.92 -24.63 11.99
CA SER A 618 3.37 -24.78 10.65
C SER A 618 4.39 -25.48 9.75
N ILE A 619 4.00 -26.59 9.12
CA ILE A 619 4.84 -27.39 8.21
C ILE A 619 4.11 -27.54 6.87
N LYS A 620 4.71 -27.06 5.79
CA LYS A 620 4.10 -27.06 4.45
C LYS A 620 5.04 -27.72 3.43
N TYR A 621 4.43 -28.41 2.45
CA TYR A 621 5.11 -28.97 1.28
C TYR A 621 6.23 -29.99 1.58
N CYS A 622 6.16 -30.72 2.71
CA CYS A 622 7.14 -31.74 3.12
C CYS A 622 6.61 -33.17 2.90
N PRO A 623 6.56 -33.74 1.69
CA PRO A 623 5.85 -34.99 1.41
C PRO A 623 6.39 -36.21 2.18
N LYS A 624 7.68 -36.26 2.53
CA LYS A 624 8.28 -37.39 3.26
C LYS A 624 8.40 -37.17 4.77
N PHE A 625 7.75 -36.15 5.33
CA PHE A 625 7.94 -35.74 6.72
C PHE A 625 7.80 -36.91 7.71
N LEU A 626 6.70 -37.66 7.68
CA LEU A 626 6.46 -38.73 8.65
C LEU A 626 7.25 -40.01 8.41
N SER A 627 7.66 -40.26 7.16
CA SER A 627 8.51 -41.43 6.85
C SER A 627 9.88 -41.37 7.56
N ALA A 628 10.29 -40.19 8.03
CA ALA A 628 11.48 -39.99 8.84
C ALA A 628 11.29 -40.33 10.33
N PHE A 629 10.04 -40.53 10.78
CA PHE A 629 9.67 -40.72 12.19
C PHE A 629 8.93 -42.03 12.47
N SER A 630 8.96 -43.01 11.55
CA SER A 630 8.16 -44.25 11.50
C SER A 630 8.14 -45.13 12.76
N PHE A 631 8.89 -44.81 13.81
CA PHE A 631 9.00 -45.57 15.06
C PHE A 631 8.64 -44.77 16.33
N SER A 632 8.25 -43.48 16.23
CA SER A 632 7.91 -42.66 17.40
C SER A 632 6.46 -42.15 17.36
N THR A 633 5.71 -42.41 18.42
CA THR A 633 4.35 -41.86 18.68
C THR A 633 4.38 -40.44 19.25
N HIS A 634 5.57 -39.91 19.54
CA HIS A 634 5.76 -38.57 20.09
C HIS A 634 6.73 -37.79 19.20
N ILE A 635 6.18 -37.06 18.23
CA ILE A 635 6.95 -36.26 17.26
C ILE A 635 6.98 -34.79 17.67
N PHE A 636 5.87 -34.30 18.22
CA PHE A 636 5.63 -32.89 18.53
C PHE A 636 5.72 -32.62 20.04
N PRO A 637 6.08 -31.39 20.47
CA PRO A 637 6.11 -31.02 21.87
C PRO A 637 4.70 -30.84 22.44
N SER A 638 4.49 -31.21 23.70
CA SER A 638 3.16 -31.14 24.36
C SER A 638 2.68 -29.71 24.65
N SER A 639 3.56 -28.71 24.55
CA SER A 639 3.26 -27.28 24.69
C SER A 639 2.48 -26.68 23.51
N LEU A 640 2.35 -27.42 22.40
CA LEU A 640 1.83 -26.92 21.15
C LEU A 640 0.33 -26.58 21.24
N GLN A 641 -0.02 -25.35 20.89
CA GLN A 641 -1.40 -24.83 20.87
C GLN A 641 -1.97 -24.72 19.45
N PHE A 642 -1.12 -24.53 18.44
CA PHE A 642 -1.49 -24.43 17.03
C PHE A 642 -0.57 -25.32 16.18
N LEU A 643 -1.18 -26.20 15.37
CA LEU A 643 -0.49 -27.04 14.40
C LEU A 643 -1.12 -26.88 13.02
N GLU A 644 -0.30 -26.57 12.02
CA GLU A 644 -0.71 -26.55 10.61
C GLU A 644 0.20 -27.49 9.82
N LEU A 645 -0.39 -28.44 9.10
CA LEU A 645 0.29 -29.38 8.22
C LEU A 645 -0.33 -29.28 6.82
N THR A 646 0.49 -28.98 5.82
CA THR A 646 0.01 -28.82 4.44
C THR A 646 0.86 -29.64 3.47
N LYS A 647 0.22 -30.42 2.58
CA LYS A 647 0.87 -31.22 1.52
C LYS A 647 1.96 -32.16 2.04
N LEU A 648 1.62 -32.93 3.08
CA LEU A 648 2.44 -34.02 3.60
C LEU A 648 1.91 -35.35 3.05
N GLU A 649 2.76 -36.20 2.48
CA GLU A 649 2.34 -37.53 2.01
C GLU A 649 2.65 -38.59 3.09
N GLY A 650 1.90 -39.69 3.10
CA GLY A 650 2.14 -40.81 4.02
C GLY A 650 1.58 -40.66 5.44
N MET A 651 0.76 -39.64 5.74
CA MET A 651 -0.11 -39.66 6.93
C MET A 651 -1.30 -40.60 6.68
N GLY A 652 -1.23 -41.83 7.18
CA GLY A 652 -2.37 -42.76 7.17
C GLY A 652 -3.40 -42.44 8.26
N THR A 653 -2.93 -42.22 9.49
CA THR A 653 -3.75 -41.94 10.68
C THR A 653 -3.19 -40.75 11.47
N LEU A 654 -3.99 -40.20 12.39
CA LEU A 654 -3.59 -39.09 13.27
C LEU A 654 -3.07 -39.54 14.65
N GLU A 655 -2.77 -40.83 14.83
CA GLU A 655 -2.19 -41.37 16.06
C GLU A 655 -0.96 -40.61 16.59
N PRO A 656 -0.02 -40.13 15.74
CA PRO A 656 1.13 -39.34 16.22
C PRO A 656 0.77 -37.99 16.87
N LEU A 657 -0.46 -37.51 16.70
CA LEU A 657 -0.95 -36.26 17.29
C LEU A 657 -1.72 -36.48 18.60
N SER A 658 -2.07 -37.73 18.93
CA SER A 658 -2.97 -38.09 20.03
C SER A 658 -2.55 -37.58 21.41
N ASN A 659 -1.25 -37.30 21.59
CA ASN A 659 -0.63 -36.88 22.85
C ASN A 659 -0.59 -35.34 23.03
N LEU A 660 -1.12 -34.55 22.09
CA LEU A 660 -1.07 -33.08 22.12
C LEU A 660 -2.24 -32.46 22.90
N SER A 661 -2.26 -32.65 24.21
CA SER A 661 -3.35 -32.20 25.10
C SER A 661 -3.57 -30.68 25.10
N SER A 662 -2.52 -29.87 24.86
CA SER A 662 -2.59 -28.40 24.81
C SER A 662 -3.07 -27.84 23.45
N LEU A 663 -3.31 -28.70 22.45
CA LEU A 663 -3.61 -28.27 21.08
C LEU A 663 -5.02 -27.68 21.00
N THR A 664 -5.12 -26.42 20.60
CA THR A 664 -6.40 -25.69 20.48
C THR A 664 -6.87 -25.57 19.03
N ARG A 665 -5.93 -25.55 18.07
CA ARG A 665 -6.23 -25.46 16.64
C ARG A 665 -5.34 -26.38 15.81
N LEU A 666 -5.96 -27.19 14.96
CA LEU A 666 -5.32 -28.11 14.03
C LEU A 666 -5.78 -27.81 12.60
N VAL A 667 -4.83 -27.63 11.69
CA VAL A 667 -5.07 -27.41 10.25
C VAL A 667 -4.34 -28.49 9.46
N LEU A 668 -5.04 -29.23 8.62
CA LEU A 668 -4.54 -30.31 7.77
C LEU A 668 -5.00 -30.04 6.33
N GLU A 669 -4.10 -29.67 5.43
CA GLU A 669 -4.46 -29.37 4.04
C GLU A 669 -3.69 -30.26 3.05
N PHE A 670 -4.37 -31.04 2.22
CA PHE A 670 -3.80 -31.94 1.21
C PHE A 670 -2.79 -32.96 1.78
N CYS A 671 -3.02 -33.47 2.98
CA CYS A 671 -2.14 -34.42 3.68
C CYS A 671 -2.28 -35.89 3.24
N GLY A 672 -2.75 -36.13 2.01
CA GLY A 672 -3.00 -37.46 1.45
C GLY A 672 -4.49 -37.81 1.32
N LYS A 673 -4.81 -38.62 0.31
CA LYS A 673 -6.17 -39.08 0.01
C LYS A 673 -6.68 -40.15 0.99
N ASP A 674 -5.76 -40.93 1.55
CA ASP A 674 -6.06 -42.04 2.47
C ASP A 674 -5.99 -41.63 3.95
N LEU A 675 -5.81 -40.35 4.25
CA LEU A 675 -5.75 -39.83 5.61
C LEU A 675 -7.07 -40.11 6.33
N LYS A 676 -7.02 -40.80 7.48
CA LYS A 676 -8.18 -41.09 8.33
C LYS A 676 -8.09 -40.35 9.67
N CYS A 677 -9.24 -39.98 10.21
CA CYS A 677 -9.37 -39.34 11.53
C CYS A 677 -9.12 -40.27 12.73
N GLN A 678 -8.69 -41.52 12.51
CA GLN A 678 -8.28 -42.45 13.58
C GLN A 678 -7.14 -41.82 14.42
N GLY A 679 -7.26 -41.89 15.75
CA GLY A 679 -6.32 -41.26 16.70
C GLY A 679 -6.69 -39.85 17.16
N LEU A 680 -7.73 -39.22 16.59
CA LEU A 680 -8.16 -37.84 16.92
C LEU A 680 -9.07 -37.75 18.16
N GLN A 681 -9.61 -38.88 18.63
CA GLN A 681 -10.60 -38.93 19.71
C GLN A 681 -10.07 -38.36 21.04
N SER A 682 -8.80 -38.59 21.38
CA SER A 682 -8.20 -38.04 22.60
C SER A 682 -8.14 -36.50 22.60
N LEU A 683 -8.05 -35.88 21.42
CA LEU A 683 -7.98 -34.43 21.26
C LEU A 683 -9.34 -33.75 21.26
N LEU A 684 -10.38 -34.46 20.78
CA LEU A 684 -11.74 -33.93 20.64
C LEU A 684 -12.60 -34.08 21.91
N THR A 685 -12.22 -34.95 22.84
CA THR A 685 -12.98 -35.24 24.06
C THR A 685 -12.55 -34.36 25.24
N ALA A 686 -13.19 -34.48 26.41
CA ALA A 686 -12.90 -33.65 27.58
C ALA A 686 -11.44 -33.70 28.08
N ALA A 687 -10.67 -34.72 27.68
CA ALA A 687 -9.24 -34.84 27.97
C ALA A 687 -8.35 -33.95 27.08
N GLY A 688 -8.88 -33.43 25.96
CA GLY A 688 -8.18 -32.56 25.03
C GLY A 688 -8.71 -31.13 25.01
N GLN A 689 -7.95 -30.21 24.38
CA GLN A 689 -8.31 -28.78 24.29
C GLN A 689 -8.69 -28.32 22.88
N LEU A 690 -8.85 -29.22 21.91
CA LEU A 690 -9.02 -28.85 20.50
C LEU A 690 -10.36 -28.14 20.26
N LYS A 691 -10.30 -26.87 19.88
CA LYS A 691 -11.48 -26.02 19.59
C LYS A 691 -11.73 -25.82 18.11
N GLU A 692 -10.68 -25.83 17.29
CA GLU A 692 -10.76 -25.57 15.86
C GLU A 692 -10.04 -26.66 15.07
N LEU A 693 -10.76 -27.28 14.13
CA LEU A 693 -10.22 -28.29 13.22
C LEU A 693 -10.52 -27.88 11.79
N GLU A 694 -9.50 -27.84 10.95
CA GLU A 694 -9.61 -27.56 9.52
C GLU A 694 -8.93 -28.68 8.75
N VAL A 695 -9.68 -29.37 7.90
CA VAL A 695 -9.21 -30.44 7.04
C VAL A 695 -9.59 -30.09 5.60
N ARG A 696 -8.66 -30.16 4.66
CA ARG A 696 -8.93 -29.95 3.23
C ARG A 696 -8.09 -30.91 2.40
N GLY A 697 -8.56 -31.27 1.21
CA GLY A 697 -7.87 -32.19 0.29
C GLY A 697 -7.93 -33.66 0.71
N SER A 698 -8.78 -34.04 1.67
CA SER A 698 -8.87 -35.39 2.23
C SER A 698 -10.33 -35.87 2.27
N HIS A 699 -10.90 -36.14 1.09
CA HIS A 699 -12.30 -36.50 0.82
C HIS A 699 -12.86 -37.78 1.48
N ARG A 700 -12.06 -38.53 2.24
CA ARG A 700 -12.48 -39.72 3.01
C ARG A 700 -12.03 -39.67 4.47
N PHE A 701 -11.75 -38.48 4.98
CA PHE A 701 -11.19 -38.28 6.31
C PHE A 701 -12.01 -38.91 7.43
N PHE A 702 -13.35 -38.83 7.34
CA PHE A 702 -14.28 -39.38 8.32
C PHE A 702 -14.80 -40.79 7.95
N ALA A 703 -14.31 -41.40 6.88
CA ALA A 703 -14.80 -42.70 6.42
C ALA A 703 -14.54 -43.80 7.46
N ASN A 704 -15.59 -44.57 7.77
CA ASN A 704 -15.56 -45.67 8.75
C ASN A 704 -15.13 -45.25 10.17
N TRP A 705 -15.28 -43.97 10.52
CA TRP A 705 -15.01 -43.50 11.87
C TRP A 705 -16.26 -43.58 12.74
N ASP A 706 -16.17 -44.34 13.83
CA ASP A 706 -17.18 -44.39 14.86
C ASP A 706 -16.63 -43.74 16.14
N PRO A 707 -17.15 -42.58 16.57
CA PRO A 707 -16.74 -41.96 17.83
C PRO A 707 -17.22 -42.72 19.08
N ASN A 708 -18.18 -43.64 18.95
CA ASN A 708 -18.74 -44.44 20.04
C ASN A 708 -18.95 -45.91 19.60
N PRO A 709 -17.87 -46.69 19.34
CA PRO A 709 -17.99 -48.06 18.87
C PRO A 709 -18.68 -48.93 19.95
N ARG A 710 -19.95 -49.25 19.75
CA ARG A 710 -20.63 -50.28 20.57
C ARG A 710 -19.93 -51.61 20.29
N ARG A 711 -19.54 -52.35 21.34
CA ARG A 711 -18.98 -53.71 21.19
C ARG A 711 -19.99 -54.57 20.41
N ALA A 712 -19.75 -54.78 19.13
CA ALA A 712 -20.44 -55.78 18.35
C ALA A 712 -19.80 -57.15 18.64
N SER A 713 -20.17 -57.75 19.77
CA SER A 713 -20.18 -59.20 19.89
C SER A 713 -21.11 -59.62 21.02
N GLU A 714 -22.01 -60.53 20.66
CA GLU A 714 -22.86 -61.39 21.49
C GLU A 714 -24.19 -60.80 21.95
N GLY A 715 -25.23 -61.22 21.20
CA GLY A 715 -26.60 -61.25 21.70
C GLY A 715 -26.85 -62.43 22.61
N VAL A 716 -28.10 -62.43 23.10
CA VAL A 716 -28.80 -63.39 23.96
C VAL A 716 -28.83 -62.97 25.43
N GLU A 717 -30.07 -62.69 25.84
CA GLU A 717 -30.64 -62.66 27.20
C GLU A 717 -30.32 -61.47 28.11
N GLY A 718 -31.27 -60.51 28.07
CA GLY A 718 -31.96 -59.98 29.24
C GLY A 718 -31.15 -59.36 30.36
N GLY A 719 -31.15 -58.02 30.44
CA GLY A 719 -30.85 -57.32 31.70
C GLY A 719 -30.24 -55.93 31.50
N GLU A 720 -31.02 -54.91 31.85
CA GLU A 720 -30.62 -53.53 32.21
C GLU A 720 -29.75 -52.75 31.21
N GLU A 721 -30.40 -51.85 30.46
CA GLU A 721 -29.74 -50.72 29.79
C GLU A 721 -29.09 -49.80 30.84
N GLN A 722 -27.79 -49.98 31.12
CA GLN A 722 -27.01 -48.88 31.69
C GLN A 722 -26.86 -47.78 30.63
N PRO A 723 -27.10 -46.49 30.97
CA PRO A 723 -26.97 -45.42 30.01
C PRO A 723 -25.50 -45.30 29.62
N THR A 724 -25.16 -45.67 28.40
CA THR A 724 -23.82 -45.49 27.85
C THR A 724 -23.56 -43.98 27.82
N GLN A 725 -22.62 -43.50 28.65
CA GLN A 725 -22.25 -42.10 28.71
C GLN A 725 -21.67 -41.72 27.34
N VAL A 726 -22.50 -41.08 26.50
CA VAL A 726 -22.11 -40.64 25.15
C VAL A 726 -20.97 -39.64 25.32
N VAL A 727 -19.79 -40.01 24.84
CA VAL A 727 -18.63 -39.13 24.89
C VAL A 727 -18.96 -37.91 24.03
N SER A 728 -18.90 -36.71 24.59
CA SER A 728 -19.19 -35.46 23.88
C SER A 728 -17.91 -34.78 23.41
N SER A 729 -17.99 -34.13 22.25
CA SER A 729 -16.90 -33.34 21.70
C SER A 729 -16.72 -32.01 22.43
N THR A 730 -15.51 -31.43 22.36
CA THR A 730 -15.21 -30.07 22.79
C THR A 730 -14.96 -29.10 21.62
N LEU A 731 -15.08 -29.61 20.38
CA LEU A 731 -14.79 -28.90 19.13
C LEU A 731 -15.85 -27.84 18.85
N ARG A 732 -15.42 -26.59 18.60
CA ARG A 732 -16.31 -25.44 18.34
C ARG A 732 -16.41 -25.07 16.88
N LYS A 733 -15.32 -25.21 16.12
CA LYS A 733 -15.27 -24.89 14.69
C LYS A 733 -14.69 -26.06 13.91
N LEU A 734 -15.38 -26.45 12.83
CA LEU A 734 -14.94 -27.48 11.91
C LEU A 734 -14.99 -26.95 10.49
N CYS A 735 -13.92 -27.14 9.74
CA CYS A 735 -13.84 -26.90 8.31
C CYS A 735 -13.41 -28.21 7.64
N THR A 736 -14.19 -28.69 6.67
CA THR A 736 -13.87 -29.95 5.94
C THR A 736 -14.35 -29.92 4.49
N ASP A 737 -13.68 -30.67 3.62
CA ASP A 737 -14.15 -31.02 2.28
C ASP A 737 -14.81 -32.42 2.22
N ASP A 738 -14.68 -33.24 3.26
CA ASP A 738 -15.39 -34.52 3.43
C ASP A 738 -16.78 -34.31 4.04
N ALA A 739 -17.66 -33.64 3.31
CA ALA A 739 -19.04 -33.43 3.73
C ALA A 739 -19.81 -34.76 3.83
N ALA A 740 -19.50 -35.74 2.97
CA ALA A 740 -20.20 -37.00 2.91
C ALA A 740 -19.92 -37.91 4.11
N GLY A 741 -18.67 -37.99 4.55
CA GLY A 741 -18.28 -38.73 5.75
C GLY A 741 -18.67 -38.01 7.04
N LEU A 742 -18.60 -36.66 7.08
CA LEU A 742 -18.96 -35.88 8.27
C LEU A 742 -20.45 -35.99 8.63
N LEU A 743 -21.32 -35.91 7.61
CA LEU A 743 -22.78 -35.87 7.79
C LEU A 743 -23.39 -37.26 7.97
N ALA A 744 -22.79 -38.05 8.87
CA ALA A 744 -23.32 -39.31 9.35
C ALA A 744 -23.85 -39.13 10.78
N ALA A 745 -24.97 -39.79 11.10
CA ALA A 745 -25.64 -39.63 12.40
C ALA A 745 -24.74 -39.82 13.64
N PRO A 746 -23.81 -40.81 13.69
CA PRO A 746 -22.92 -40.98 14.85
C PRO A 746 -21.98 -39.80 15.08
N ILE A 747 -21.48 -39.19 14.00
CA ILE A 747 -20.53 -38.07 14.05
C ILE A 747 -21.26 -36.77 14.38
N CYS A 748 -22.42 -36.51 13.76
CA CYS A 748 -23.23 -35.34 14.09
C CYS A 748 -23.75 -35.38 15.54
N SER A 749 -24.10 -36.56 16.05
CA SER A 749 -24.47 -36.73 17.47
C SER A 749 -23.30 -36.42 18.40
N PHE A 750 -22.10 -36.92 18.09
CA PHE A 750 -20.87 -36.64 18.85
C PHE A 750 -20.51 -35.13 18.90
N LEU A 751 -20.76 -34.40 17.81
CA LEU A 751 -20.46 -32.96 17.68
C LEU A 751 -21.62 -32.05 18.12
N SER A 752 -22.80 -32.61 18.42
CA SER A 752 -24.08 -31.89 18.56
C SER A 752 -24.03 -30.72 19.55
N SER A 753 -23.43 -30.96 20.72
CA SER A 753 -23.47 -30.04 21.87
C SER A 753 -22.32 -29.02 21.89
N SER A 754 -21.36 -29.11 20.95
CA SER A 754 -20.15 -28.28 20.99
C SER A 754 -19.92 -27.47 19.71
N LEU A 755 -20.33 -27.98 18.54
CA LEU A 755 -20.00 -27.39 17.25
C LEU A 755 -20.86 -26.16 16.95
N THR A 756 -20.25 -24.98 16.98
CA THR A 756 -20.92 -23.69 16.73
C THR A 756 -20.76 -23.19 15.31
N LYS A 757 -19.69 -23.59 14.62
CA LYS A 757 -19.41 -23.17 13.25
C LYS A 757 -18.94 -24.33 12.39
N LEU A 758 -19.65 -24.58 11.29
CA LEU A 758 -19.29 -25.56 10.29
C LEU A 758 -19.03 -24.87 8.96
N LYS A 759 -17.90 -25.17 8.33
CA LYS A 759 -17.58 -24.74 6.97
C LYS A 759 -17.37 -25.97 6.10
N LEU A 760 -18.08 -26.02 4.98
CA LEU A 760 -17.92 -27.07 3.99
C LEU A 760 -17.25 -26.49 2.75
N HIS A 761 -16.26 -27.20 2.19
CA HIS A 761 -15.52 -26.80 1.00
C HIS A 761 -15.76 -27.79 -0.16
N GLY A 762 -16.11 -27.29 -1.34
CA GLY A 762 -16.36 -28.10 -2.54
C GLY A 762 -15.18 -28.19 -3.52
N TYR A 763 -13.97 -28.52 -3.06
CA TYR A 763 -12.78 -28.58 -3.94
C TYR A 763 -12.73 -29.90 -4.75
N GLY A 764 -12.72 -29.83 -6.09
CA GLY A 764 -12.47 -30.97 -7.00
C GLY A 764 -13.58 -31.23 -8.05
N PRO A 765 -13.32 -32.03 -9.11
CA PRO A 765 -14.29 -32.36 -10.15
C PRO A 765 -15.40 -33.32 -9.68
N GLU A 766 -15.21 -34.00 -8.54
CA GLU A 766 -16.22 -34.82 -7.86
C GLU A 766 -17.05 -33.99 -6.86
N GLY A 767 -17.24 -32.70 -7.14
CA GLY A 767 -18.02 -31.80 -6.29
C GLY A 767 -19.44 -32.32 -6.10
N MET A 768 -19.87 -32.42 -4.84
CA MET A 768 -21.21 -32.89 -4.45
C MET A 768 -22.33 -32.08 -5.14
N GLU A 769 -23.14 -32.74 -5.97
CA GLU A 769 -24.23 -32.08 -6.71
C GLU A 769 -25.48 -31.84 -5.85
N ARG A 770 -25.78 -32.76 -4.91
CA ARG A 770 -26.93 -32.73 -3.98
C ARG A 770 -26.61 -33.44 -2.67
N PHE A 771 -27.31 -33.07 -1.60
CA PHE A 771 -27.32 -33.81 -0.33
C PHE A 771 -28.16 -35.07 -0.44
N SER A 772 -27.67 -36.17 0.13
CA SER A 772 -28.47 -37.37 0.31
C SER A 772 -29.44 -37.17 1.48
N LYS A 773 -30.56 -37.89 1.45
CA LYS A 773 -31.56 -37.80 2.52
C LYS A 773 -30.96 -38.07 3.92
N GLN A 774 -30.02 -39.02 4.01
CA GLN A 774 -29.32 -39.32 5.26
C GLN A 774 -28.48 -38.13 5.78
N GLN A 775 -27.89 -37.34 4.89
CA GLN A 775 -27.10 -36.16 5.26
C GLN A 775 -28.00 -34.99 5.67
N GLU A 776 -29.14 -34.84 5.00
CA GLU A 776 -30.18 -33.87 5.37
C GLU A 776 -30.79 -34.18 6.73
N ASP A 777 -30.99 -35.47 7.05
CA ASP A 777 -31.49 -35.92 8.35
C ASP A 777 -30.42 -35.79 9.46
N ALA A 778 -29.13 -35.86 9.12
CA ALA A 778 -28.03 -35.74 10.08
C ALA A 778 -27.69 -34.30 10.49
N LEU A 779 -27.85 -33.32 9.58
CA LEU A 779 -27.55 -31.91 9.84
C LEU A 779 -28.31 -31.31 11.05
N PRO A 780 -29.63 -31.54 11.22
CA PRO A 780 -30.40 -31.09 12.38
C PRO A 780 -29.91 -31.62 13.72
N LEU A 781 -29.13 -32.72 13.73
CA LEU A 781 -28.55 -33.24 14.97
C LEU A 781 -27.50 -32.28 15.56
N LEU A 782 -26.97 -31.33 14.79
CA LEU A 782 -26.02 -30.31 15.26
C LEU A 782 -26.72 -29.16 16.00
N SER A 783 -27.28 -29.46 17.17
CA SER A 783 -28.13 -28.55 17.95
C SER A 783 -27.47 -27.21 18.35
N SER A 784 -26.14 -27.17 18.48
CA SER A 784 -25.39 -25.97 18.88
C SER A 784 -24.88 -25.12 17.71
N LEU A 785 -25.20 -25.48 16.47
CA LEU A 785 -24.67 -24.84 15.26
C LEU A 785 -25.27 -23.45 15.05
N GLN A 786 -24.41 -22.43 15.06
CA GLN A 786 -24.80 -21.02 14.87
C GLN A 786 -24.48 -20.50 13.48
N LYS A 787 -23.45 -21.05 12.82
CA LYS A 787 -23.00 -20.61 11.51
C LYS A 787 -22.62 -21.78 10.59
N LEU A 788 -23.22 -21.80 9.41
CA LEU A 788 -22.93 -22.77 8.35
C LEU A 788 -22.46 -22.02 7.10
N GLU A 789 -21.23 -22.25 6.65
CA GLU A 789 -20.69 -21.61 5.45
C GLU A 789 -20.40 -22.65 4.37
N PHE A 790 -20.82 -22.37 3.14
CA PHE A 790 -20.48 -23.16 1.95
C PHE A 790 -19.50 -22.37 1.09
N ARG A 791 -18.34 -22.97 0.77
CA ARG A 791 -17.31 -22.32 -0.07
C ARG A 791 -16.92 -23.21 -1.24
N HIS A 792 -16.71 -22.59 -2.41
CA HIS A 792 -16.24 -23.26 -3.64
C HIS A 792 -17.09 -24.44 -4.15
N PHE A 793 -18.39 -24.50 -3.81
CA PHE A 793 -19.32 -25.45 -4.42
C PHE A 793 -19.80 -24.93 -5.78
N HIS A 794 -19.16 -25.37 -6.86
CA HIS A 794 -19.50 -24.93 -8.23
C HIS A 794 -20.64 -25.75 -8.87
N HIS A 795 -20.93 -26.95 -8.35
CA HIS A 795 -21.90 -27.91 -8.92
C HIS A 795 -23.10 -28.22 -8.00
N LEU A 796 -23.10 -27.68 -6.77
CA LEU A 796 -24.17 -27.94 -5.81
C LEU A 796 -25.45 -27.21 -6.27
N GLN A 797 -26.51 -27.97 -6.54
CA GLN A 797 -27.74 -27.44 -7.14
C GLN A 797 -28.71 -26.86 -6.10
N GLN A 798 -28.69 -27.36 -4.86
CA GLN A 798 -29.60 -26.98 -3.78
C GLN A 798 -28.89 -27.00 -2.42
N ILE A 799 -29.26 -26.05 -1.55
CA ILE A 799 -28.85 -26.01 -0.15
C ILE A 799 -29.82 -26.89 0.65
N PRO A 800 -29.36 -27.67 1.66
CA PRO A 800 -30.23 -28.55 2.44
C PRO A 800 -31.33 -27.77 3.15
N ALA A 801 -32.56 -28.30 3.09
CA ALA A 801 -33.72 -27.69 3.74
C ALA A 801 -33.66 -27.92 5.26
N LEU A 802 -33.22 -26.91 6.02
CA LEU A 802 -33.16 -26.97 7.47
C LEU A 802 -34.49 -26.53 8.12
N PRO A 803 -34.97 -27.21 9.18
CA PRO A 803 -36.16 -26.78 9.92
C PRO A 803 -35.97 -25.38 10.53
N SER A 804 -37.00 -24.54 10.47
CA SER A 804 -36.95 -23.11 10.86
C SER A 804 -36.47 -22.81 12.29
N ARG A 805 -36.51 -23.79 13.20
CA ARG A 805 -36.00 -23.67 14.58
C ARG A 805 -34.49 -23.87 14.71
N HIS A 806 -33.79 -24.33 13.66
CA HIS A 806 -32.37 -24.72 13.69
C HIS A 806 -31.59 -24.08 12.53
N CYS A 807 -31.98 -22.89 12.05
CA CYS A 807 -31.30 -22.21 10.94
C CYS A 807 -30.07 -21.41 11.42
N PRO A 808 -28.83 -21.91 11.23
CA PRO A 808 -27.64 -21.10 11.45
C PRO A 808 -27.57 -19.95 10.43
N ALA A 809 -26.82 -18.90 10.77
CA ALA A 809 -26.50 -17.85 9.80
C ALA A 809 -25.74 -18.47 8.62
N MET A 810 -26.34 -18.45 7.43
CA MET A 810 -25.77 -19.02 6.20
C MET A 810 -25.02 -17.95 5.42
N ALA A 811 -23.76 -18.24 5.05
CA ALA A 811 -22.98 -17.38 4.17
C ALA A 811 -22.37 -18.20 3.03
N SER A 812 -22.51 -17.69 1.80
CA SER A 812 -21.96 -18.29 0.58
C SER A 812 -21.06 -17.30 -0.14
N THR A 813 -19.99 -17.81 -0.76
CA THR A 813 -19.13 -17.07 -1.69
C THR A 813 -19.50 -17.24 -3.17
N SER A 814 -20.42 -18.15 -3.51
CA SER A 814 -20.96 -18.33 -4.87
C SER A 814 -22.33 -17.65 -5.02
N HIS A 815 -22.57 -17.03 -6.19
CA HIS A 815 -23.87 -16.47 -6.58
C HIS A 815 -24.88 -17.61 -6.73
N TRP A 816 -25.73 -17.81 -5.73
CA TRP A 816 -26.89 -18.69 -5.86
C TRP A 816 -27.99 -17.91 -6.58
N LYS A 817 -28.49 -18.45 -7.70
CA LYS A 817 -29.78 -18.00 -8.23
C LYS A 817 -30.85 -18.53 -7.27
N SER A 818 -31.49 -17.61 -6.56
CA SER A 818 -32.68 -17.85 -5.74
C SER A 818 -33.78 -18.52 -6.55
#